data_AF-A0A9Q1G5K1-F1
#
_entry.id   AF-A0A9Q1G5K1-F1
#
_cell.length_a   1.000
_cell.length_b   1.000
_cell.length_c   1.000
_cell.angle_alpha   90.00
_cell.angle_beta   90.00
_cell.angle_gamma   90.00
#
_symmetry.space_group_name_H-M   'P 1'
#
loop_
_entity.id
_entity.type
_entity.pdbx_description
1 polymer ?
#
loop_
_entity_poly.entity_id
_entity_poly.type
_entity_poly.pdbx_seq_one_letter_code
_entity_poly.pdbx_strand_id
1 'polypeptide(L)'
;MLLPRDARDEVCTSASLYRPESRYGSTRLSGAVSRPAQCPPRSRQRRRLESRVAPIRRVNGCFKDARDPRRYRTCRLELLNDAPPSVAADETFGVDEITDVGTSVARIRPRSRFAMHRNGHYKNNDVIQYVYGLTVAANAVFLLCTEHEAIDVPRSRTAGAWEWNGGDARATMGSVTLRYFCYGCLFTSVTWTLLLFLYFTLSQESPPFKYVPVPGGQSFSYQRRFQPRFTRGPGPPPPPQDPPREQPHRAPVPGRKAAADFSPEMGMIFNEQDQEIRDMGYHKHAFNVLISNRLGYHRDLPDTRNEKCKEKVYGLVLPSASVVICFFNEAFSALLRTVHSVLDRTPAYLLHEIILVDDNSELADLKEELETYIRQNLPGKVKLVRNEKREGLIRGRVIGASHATGEVLVFLDSHCEVNEMWLQPLLTPIKEDRRTVVCPVIDIISADTLVYSPSPIVRGGFNWGLHFKWDPVPMSELNSPDGAIAPIRSPTMAGGLFAMDRKYFNDLGQYDNGMDIWGGENLEISFRIWMCGGQLLIIPCSRVGHIFRKRRPYGSPGGQDTMAHNSLRLAHVWMDEYKEQYFALRPELRTRGYGDISERLAVRKRLQCHSFRWYLDNIYPEMQVAAPHNKPQQPVFVNKGLRRPKVLQRGRLRNLQVNKCLVAQGRPSQKGGVVVVKACDLNDPEQDWAYDEEHELILAGLLCLDMSEIRSSDPPRLMKCHGSGGSQQWTLGKSNRLYQVSVGQCLAVMDPLSHKGYVAMAICDGSQPQQWQLGD
;
A
#
# COMPACT_ATOMS: atom_id res chain seq x y z
N MET A 1 55.41 14.30 6.66
CA MET A 1 56.31 14.85 7.71
C MET A 1 55.46 15.22 8.91
N LEU A 2 55.84 15.00 10.16
CA LEU A 2 56.97 14.22 10.68
C LEU A 2 56.61 13.67 12.09
N LEU A 3 57.02 12.42 12.36
CA LEU A 3 57.18 11.80 13.69
C LEU A 3 58.64 12.07 14.18
N PRO A 4 59.12 11.51 15.31
CA PRO A 4 58.56 11.32 16.66
C PRO A 4 59.54 11.90 17.74
N ARG A 5 59.41 11.46 19.01
CA ARG A 5 60.50 10.85 19.85
C ARG A 5 59.95 10.51 21.25
N ASP A 6 60.05 9.27 21.78
CA ASP A 6 61.22 8.45 22.21
C ASP A 6 61.69 8.81 23.64
N ALA A 7 62.18 7.92 24.52
CA ALA A 7 62.16 6.45 24.67
C ALA A 7 62.84 6.04 26.02
N ARG A 8 63.04 4.72 26.27
CA ARG A 8 63.81 4.00 27.34
C ARG A 8 62.96 3.25 28.39
N ASP A 9 63.10 1.94 28.67
CA ASP A 9 64.23 0.97 28.76
C ASP A 9 64.97 1.04 30.12
N GLU A 10 65.45 -0.01 30.83
CA GLU A 10 65.59 -1.48 30.64
C GLU A 10 65.73 -2.17 32.07
N VAL A 11 66.06 -3.45 32.45
CA VAL A 11 66.49 -4.75 31.86
C VAL A 11 66.41 -5.93 32.91
N CYS A 12 66.27 -7.23 32.49
CA CYS A 12 66.56 -8.52 33.22
C CYS A 12 65.86 -8.86 34.58
N THR A 13 65.69 -10.10 35.13
CA THR A 13 65.79 -11.56 34.79
C THR A 13 65.03 -12.39 35.89
N SER A 14 64.94 -13.73 36.05
CA SER A 14 65.73 -14.91 35.56
C SER A 14 64.92 -16.23 35.33
N ALA A 15 65.14 -17.31 36.11
CA ALA A 15 64.69 -18.72 35.97
C ALA A 15 64.16 -19.30 37.32
N SER A 16 63.73 -20.56 37.55
CA SER A 16 63.87 -21.91 36.92
C SER A 16 62.83 -22.88 37.60
N LEU A 17 62.64 -24.21 37.41
CA LEU A 17 63.03 -25.29 36.46
C LEU A 17 62.22 -26.58 36.81
N TYR A 18 61.84 -27.47 35.86
CA TYR A 18 62.10 -28.94 35.87
C TYR A 18 61.51 -29.72 34.65
N ARG A 19 61.95 -30.98 34.47
CA ARG A 19 61.70 -31.97 33.37
C ARG A 19 61.37 -33.38 33.97
N PRO A 20 61.16 -34.53 33.27
CA PRO A 20 61.72 -35.07 31.98
C PRO A 20 60.65 -35.31 30.87
N GLU A 21 60.93 -35.47 29.56
CA GLU A 21 61.64 -36.53 28.76
C GLU A 21 60.87 -37.87 28.64
N SER A 22 60.87 -38.60 27.51
CA SER A 22 61.92 -38.82 26.47
C SER A 22 61.45 -38.77 24.99
N ARG A 23 62.26 -39.28 24.02
CA ARG A 23 62.21 -38.88 22.58
C ARG A 23 62.90 -39.90 21.61
N TYR A 24 62.51 -39.88 20.33
CA TYR A 24 63.24 -40.27 19.08
C TYR A 24 63.26 -41.71 18.48
N GLY A 25 63.31 -41.72 17.12
CA GLY A 25 63.47 -42.87 16.17
C GLY A 25 62.33 -42.91 15.12
N SER A 26 62.40 -42.53 13.83
CA SER A 26 63.44 -42.48 12.76
C SER A 26 63.73 -43.84 12.09
N THR A 27 63.16 -44.21 10.94
CA THR A 27 63.52 -43.81 9.54
C THR A 27 62.43 -44.28 8.52
N ARG A 28 62.16 -43.65 7.35
CA ARG A 28 62.73 -43.84 5.97
C ARG A 28 62.82 -45.32 5.48
N LEU A 29 62.56 -45.72 4.22
CA LEU A 29 62.32 -45.00 2.93
C LEU A 29 61.63 -45.91 1.84
N SER A 30 60.84 -45.30 0.94
CA SER A 30 60.56 -45.60 -0.51
C SER A 30 60.37 -47.01 -1.13
N GLY A 31 59.26 -47.15 -1.90
CA GLY A 31 59.18 -47.84 -3.22
C GLY A 31 58.50 -49.23 -3.29
N ALA A 32 58.04 -49.75 -4.44
CA ALA A 32 57.52 -49.17 -5.69
C ALA A 32 56.92 -50.29 -6.60
N VAL A 33 55.78 -50.04 -7.26
CA VAL A 33 55.22 -50.77 -8.45
C VAL A 33 54.99 -52.30 -8.40
N SER A 34 53.73 -52.73 -8.43
CA SER A 34 53.20 -53.67 -9.45
C SER A 34 51.66 -53.84 -9.39
N ARG A 35 51.07 -54.34 -10.48
CA ARG A 35 49.64 -54.56 -10.80
C ARG A 35 49.59 -55.67 -11.89
N PRO A 36 48.42 -56.25 -12.28
CA PRO A 36 47.13 -56.43 -11.57
C PRO A 36 46.50 -57.85 -11.74
N ALA A 37 45.43 -58.16 -10.99
CA ALA A 37 44.35 -59.12 -11.36
C ALA A 37 43.18 -58.96 -10.35
N GLN A 38 42.20 -58.07 -10.55
CA GLN A 38 40.98 -58.21 -11.38
C GLN A 38 40.14 -59.49 -11.16
N CYS A 39 38.95 -59.33 -10.57
CA CYS A 39 37.76 -60.15 -10.82
C CYS A 39 36.47 -59.33 -10.55
N PRO A 40 35.32 -59.56 -11.23
CA PRO A 40 34.20 -58.60 -11.29
C PRO A 40 32.99 -58.89 -10.34
N PRO A 41 31.98 -58.00 -10.26
CA PRO A 41 30.89 -58.07 -9.27
C PRO A 41 29.71 -58.98 -9.67
N ARG A 42 28.90 -59.36 -8.67
CA ARG A 42 27.67 -60.16 -8.83
C ARG A 42 26.53 -59.38 -9.50
N SER A 43 25.98 -59.92 -10.59
CA SER A 43 24.67 -59.54 -11.14
C SER A 43 23.62 -60.62 -10.91
N ARG A 44 22.36 -60.25 -10.64
CA ARG A 44 21.20 -61.17 -10.60
C ARG A 44 20.52 -61.25 -11.97
N GLN A 45 20.12 -62.45 -12.42
CA GLN A 45 19.16 -62.58 -13.52
C GLN A 45 18.44 -63.96 -13.54
N ARG A 46 17.16 -63.96 -13.98
CA ARG A 46 16.34 -65.12 -14.46
C ARG A 46 15.75 -66.08 -13.40
N ARG A 47 14.55 -66.71 -13.59
CA ARG A 47 13.40 -66.51 -14.54
C ARG A 47 12.16 -67.36 -14.13
N ARG A 48 10.99 -67.08 -14.76
CA ARG A 48 9.70 -67.84 -14.79
C ARG A 48 8.87 -67.77 -13.48
N LEU A 49 7.55 -68.00 -13.47
CA LEU A 49 6.58 -68.43 -14.52
C LEU A 49 5.71 -67.25 -15.04
N GLU A 50 5.29 -67.22 -16.32
CA GLU A 50 3.95 -67.58 -16.89
C GLU A 50 2.77 -66.70 -16.37
N SER A 51 1.90 -66.13 -17.22
CA SER A 51 1.03 -66.82 -18.19
C SER A 51 0.85 -66.12 -19.57
N ARG A 52 0.10 -66.77 -20.47
CA ARG A 52 -0.50 -66.22 -21.71
C ARG A 52 -1.93 -65.70 -21.37
N VAL A 53 -2.57 -64.78 -22.09
CA VAL A 53 -3.21 -64.95 -23.42
C VAL A 53 -3.64 -63.57 -23.99
N ALA A 54 -3.75 -63.45 -25.31
CA ALA A 54 -4.22 -62.25 -26.08
C ALA A 54 -5.70 -62.46 -26.57
N PRO A 55 -6.40 -61.63 -27.39
CA PRO A 55 -5.89 -60.59 -28.31
C PRO A 55 -6.78 -59.34 -28.70
N ILE A 56 -6.09 -58.30 -29.23
CA ILE A 56 -6.41 -57.49 -30.46
C ILE A 56 -7.79 -56.81 -30.68
N ARG A 57 -7.77 -55.47 -30.86
CA ARG A 57 -8.33 -54.56 -31.95
C ARG A 57 -8.47 -53.13 -31.38
N ARG A 58 -8.39 -51.97 -32.09
CA ARG A 58 -7.90 -51.45 -33.41
C ARG A 58 -7.52 -49.95 -33.16
N VAL A 59 -6.55 -49.26 -33.80
CA VAL A 59 -6.38 -48.77 -35.22
C VAL A 59 -7.47 -47.75 -35.63
N ASN A 60 -7.23 -46.54 -36.20
CA ASN A 60 -6.07 -45.83 -36.83
C ASN A 60 -5.61 -44.59 -35.99
N GLY A 61 -4.59 -43.76 -36.27
CA GLY A 61 -3.90 -43.29 -37.51
C GLY A 61 -4.40 -41.88 -37.90
N CYS A 62 -3.59 -40.88 -38.31
CA CYS A 62 -2.24 -40.87 -38.88
C CYS A 62 -1.41 -39.60 -38.52
N PHE A 63 -0.10 -39.65 -38.77
CA PHE A 63 0.82 -38.48 -38.85
C PHE A 63 0.79 -37.84 -40.26
N LYS A 64 1.20 -36.57 -40.39
CA LYS A 64 1.87 -36.05 -41.60
C LYS A 64 2.67 -34.76 -41.36
N ASP A 65 3.63 -34.50 -42.25
CA ASP A 65 4.73 -33.54 -42.11
C ASP A 65 4.39 -32.06 -42.35
N ALA A 66 5.33 -31.20 -41.95
CA ALA A 66 5.32 -29.76 -42.16
C ALA A 66 5.95 -29.33 -43.50
N ARG A 67 5.32 -28.36 -44.18
CA ARG A 67 6.02 -27.20 -44.79
C ARG A 67 5.08 -26.11 -45.34
N ASP A 68 5.71 -24.94 -45.51
CA ASP A 68 5.36 -23.78 -46.35
C ASP A 68 4.43 -22.67 -45.78
N PRO A 69 4.91 -21.40 -45.69
CA PRO A 69 4.12 -20.25 -45.26
C PRO A 69 3.61 -19.38 -46.43
N ARG A 70 2.76 -18.39 -46.11
CA ARG A 70 2.13 -17.39 -46.99
C ARG A 70 0.95 -17.88 -47.85
N ARG A 71 -0.27 -17.60 -47.38
CA ARG A 71 -1.35 -17.13 -48.25
C ARG A 71 -2.27 -16.18 -47.52
N TYR A 72 -2.49 -15.00 -48.11
CA TYR A 72 -3.57 -14.10 -47.69
C TYR A 72 -4.92 -14.75 -47.95
N ARG A 73 -5.89 -14.54 -47.05
CA ARG A 73 -7.30 -14.38 -47.43
C ARG A 73 -8.06 -13.59 -46.37
N THR A 74 -8.49 -12.40 -46.76
CA THR A 74 -9.54 -11.63 -46.08
C THR A 74 -10.85 -12.42 -46.10
N CYS A 75 -11.60 -12.36 -45.00
CA CYS A 75 -13.00 -12.73 -44.97
C CYS A 75 -13.81 -11.46 -44.65
N ARG A 76 -14.45 -10.92 -45.68
CA ARG A 76 -15.42 -9.82 -45.60
C ARG A 76 -16.79 -10.47 -45.36
N LEU A 77 -17.51 -10.06 -44.33
CA LEU A 77 -18.93 -10.39 -44.20
C LEU A 77 -19.74 -9.14 -44.54
N GLU A 78 -20.40 -9.16 -45.68
CA GLU A 78 -21.42 -8.19 -46.06
C GLU A 78 -22.71 -8.97 -46.31
N LEU A 79 -23.78 -8.49 -45.69
CA LEU A 79 -25.15 -8.67 -46.16
C LEU A 79 -25.78 -7.27 -46.22
N LEU A 80 -26.54 -7.04 -47.27
CA LEU A 80 -27.10 -5.75 -47.68
C LEU A 80 -28.59 -5.68 -47.31
N ASN A 81 -29.25 -4.64 -47.84
CA ASN A 81 -30.70 -4.41 -47.91
C ASN A 81 -31.34 -3.86 -46.62
N ASP A 82 -32.19 -2.81 -46.65
CA ASP A 82 -32.57 -1.91 -47.75
C ASP A 82 -33.04 -0.53 -47.23
N ALA A 83 -33.10 0.47 -48.12
CA ALA A 83 -33.77 1.78 -47.96
C ALA A 83 -34.90 1.88 -49.03
N PRO A 84 -35.62 3.01 -49.31
CA PRO A 84 -35.54 4.42 -48.83
C PRO A 84 -36.98 4.98 -48.56
N PRO A 85 -37.42 6.24 -48.91
CA PRO A 85 -36.79 7.56 -49.11
C PRO A 85 -37.50 8.77 -48.40
N SER A 86 -36.96 9.99 -48.63
CA SER A 86 -37.66 11.33 -48.63
C SER A 86 -38.01 11.99 -47.27
N VAL A 87 -38.18 13.33 -47.10
CA VAL A 87 -38.19 14.52 -48.01
C VAL A 87 -37.28 15.65 -47.41
N ALA A 88 -36.89 16.64 -48.22
CA ALA A 88 -35.96 17.75 -47.91
C ALA A 88 -36.59 19.14 -47.62
N ALA A 89 -35.77 20.05 -47.05
CA ALA A 89 -35.74 21.53 -47.18
C ALA A 89 -34.35 22.01 -46.66
N ASP A 90 -33.55 22.84 -47.34
CA ASP A 90 -33.61 24.32 -47.48
C ASP A 90 -33.67 25.06 -46.13
N GLU A 91 -32.88 26.10 -45.81
CA GLU A 91 -32.11 27.11 -46.57
C GLU A 91 -30.77 27.51 -45.85
N THR A 92 -29.74 28.24 -46.36
CA THR A 92 -29.19 28.55 -47.72
C THR A 92 -27.68 28.95 -47.65
N PHE A 93 -27.27 30.17 -48.08
CA PHE A 93 -25.88 30.66 -48.37
C PHE A 93 -25.23 31.44 -47.19
N GLY A 94 -23.92 31.77 -47.19
CA GLY A 94 -22.90 31.67 -48.26
C GLY A 94 -21.46 31.95 -47.80
N VAL A 95 -20.55 32.04 -48.78
CA VAL A 95 -19.09 32.20 -48.64
C VAL A 95 -18.68 33.63 -49.00
N ASP A 96 -17.59 34.14 -48.41
CA ASP A 96 -16.66 35.00 -49.14
C ASP A 96 -15.23 34.92 -48.57
N GLU A 97 -14.24 34.98 -49.46
CA GLU A 97 -12.80 34.95 -49.20
C GLU A 97 -12.15 36.06 -50.03
N ILE A 98 -11.35 36.94 -49.43
CA ILE A 98 -10.42 37.82 -50.16
C ILE A 98 -9.32 38.36 -49.24
N THR A 99 -8.18 38.68 -49.83
CA THR A 99 -6.90 39.01 -49.19
C THR A 99 -6.59 40.50 -49.10
N ASP A 100 -5.51 40.79 -48.36
CA ASP A 100 -4.47 41.80 -48.65
C ASP A 100 -4.34 43.03 -47.70
N VAL A 101 -3.21 43.73 -47.83
CA VAL A 101 -2.53 44.55 -46.82
C VAL A 101 -3.13 45.95 -46.61
N GLY A 102 -3.15 46.43 -45.35
CA GLY A 102 -3.41 47.84 -45.04
C GLY A 102 -3.09 48.27 -43.60
N THR A 103 -1.98 48.99 -43.39
CA THR A 103 -1.63 49.59 -42.08
C THR A 103 -2.52 50.80 -41.77
N SER A 104 -3.31 50.76 -40.68
CA SER A 104 -3.91 51.98 -40.09
C SER A 104 -4.18 51.83 -38.59
N VAL A 105 -4.00 52.93 -37.83
CA VAL A 105 -4.09 52.92 -36.36
C VAL A 105 -5.50 53.32 -35.89
N ALA A 106 -6.26 52.34 -35.40
CA ALA A 106 -7.61 52.57 -34.86
C ALA A 106 -7.61 52.75 -33.32
N ARG A 107 -7.95 53.96 -32.84
CA ARG A 107 -8.12 54.25 -31.40
C ARG A 107 -9.43 53.63 -30.86
N ILE A 108 -9.34 52.64 -29.98
CA ILE A 108 -10.50 52.18 -29.19
C ILE A 108 -10.66 53.04 -27.94
N ARG A 109 -11.79 53.75 -27.82
CA ARG A 109 -12.26 54.37 -26.57
C ARG A 109 -13.30 53.45 -25.92
N PRO A 110 -13.14 53.02 -24.65
CA PRO A 110 -14.21 52.30 -23.95
C PRO A 110 -15.38 53.25 -23.63
N ARG A 111 -16.59 52.89 -24.10
CA ARG A 111 -17.84 53.59 -23.78
C ARG A 111 -18.49 52.99 -22.52
N SER A 112 -17.91 53.24 -21.34
CA SER A 112 -18.52 52.83 -20.07
C SER A 112 -19.60 53.83 -19.62
N ARG A 113 -20.88 53.48 -19.81
CA ARG A 113 -22.02 54.08 -19.10
C ARG A 113 -22.70 53.02 -18.23
N PHE A 114 -22.29 52.93 -16.98
CA PHE A 114 -23.12 52.39 -15.91
C PHE A 114 -23.47 53.53 -14.97
N ALA A 115 -24.76 53.77 -14.76
CA ALA A 115 -25.24 54.82 -13.89
C ALA A 115 -25.24 54.32 -12.43
N MET A 116 -24.65 55.11 -11.52
CA MET A 116 -24.83 54.87 -10.09
C MET A 116 -26.28 55.17 -9.70
N HIS A 117 -26.93 54.25 -9.00
CA HIS A 117 -28.03 54.58 -8.10
C HIS A 117 -27.80 53.95 -6.74
N ARG A 118 -28.15 54.68 -5.68
CA ARG A 118 -27.84 54.33 -4.29
C ARG A 118 -28.80 53.25 -3.78
N ASN A 119 -28.28 52.12 -3.34
CA ASN A 119 -28.25 51.71 -1.92
C ASN A 119 -27.43 50.41 -1.79
N GLY A 120 -26.74 50.23 -0.66
CA GLY A 120 -25.62 49.28 -0.57
C GLY A 120 -25.97 47.91 0.03
N HIS A 121 -25.32 46.87 -0.50
CA HIS A 121 -24.71 45.75 0.26
C HIS A 121 -23.88 44.90 -0.73
N TYR A 122 -22.56 45.14 -0.78
CA TYR A 122 -21.64 44.34 -1.60
C TYR A 122 -21.18 43.07 -0.87
N LYS A 123 -20.83 42.02 -1.61
CA LYS A 123 -20.29 40.76 -1.08
C LYS A 123 -18.86 40.55 -1.58
N ASN A 124 -18.05 39.78 -0.85
CA ASN A 124 -16.60 39.63 -1.05
C ASN A 124 -16.15 39.10 -2.45
N ASN A 125 -17.06 38.64 -3.30
CA ASN A 125 -16.70 38.10 -4.63
C ASN A 125 -16.29 39.18 -5.64
N ASP A 126 -16.82 40.41 -5.53
CA ASP A 126 -16.59 41.45 -6.55
C ASP A 126 -15.14 41.96 -6.53
N VAL A 127 -14.52 41.99 -5.35
CA VAL A 127 -13.10 42.34 -5.16
C VAL A 127 -12.18 41.32 -5.84
N ILE A 128 -12.54 40.03 -5.78
CA ILE A 128 -11.72 38.94 -6.33
C ILE A 128 -11.66 39.03 -7.87
N GLN A 129 -12.79 39.33 -8.54
CA GLN A 129 -12.78 39.55 -10.00
C GLN A 129 -11.95 40.78 -10.39
N TYR A 130 -11.98 41.85 -9.59
CA TYR A 130 -11.20 43.06 -9.87
C TYR A 130 -9.68 42.82 -9.79
N VAL A 131 -9.23 42.08 -8.76
CA VAL A 131 -7.83 41.68 -8.60
C VAL A 131 -7.39 40.71 -9.72
N TYR A 132 -8.26 39.77 -10.13
CA TYR A 132 -7.94 38.85 -11.23
C TYR A 132 -7.78 39.60 -12.57
N GLY A 133 -8.66 40.55 -12.87
CA GLY A 133 -8.57 41.39 -14.07
C GLY A 133 -7.28 42.22 -14.14
N LEU A 134 -6.89 42.87 -13.04
CA LEU A 134 -5.62 43.60 -12.94
C LEU A 134 -4.41 42.68 -13.13
N THR A 135 -4.45 41.47 -12.58
CA THR A 135 -3.36 40.48 -12.71
C THR A 135 -3.20 40.01 -14.15
N VAL A 136 -4.29 39.77 -14.88
CA VAL A 136 -4.23 39.41 -16.31
C VAL A 136 -3.69 40.57 -17.15
N ALA A 137 -4.13 41.80 -16.89
CA ALA A 137 -3.66 42.98 -17.61
C ALA A 137 -2.14 43.23 -17.43
N ALA A 138 -1.61 43.07 -16.21
CA ALA A 138 -0.19 43.23 -15.92
C ALA A 138 0.69 42.21 -16.69
N ASN A 139 0.25 40.95 -16.77
CA ASN A 139 0.98 39.91 -17.51
C ASN A 139 0.94 40.14 -19.04
N ALA A 140 -0.16 40.65 -19.58
CA ALA A 140 -0.28 40.98 -21.01
C ALA A 140 0.71 42.08 -21.43
N VAL A 141 0.93 43.10 -20.60
CA VAL A 141 1.93 44.15 -20.84
C VAL A 141 3.36 43.58 -20.82
N PHE A 142 3.64 42.62 -19.93
CA PHE A 142 4.97 42.00 -19.83
C PHE A 142 5.34 41.16 -21.06
N LEU A 143 4.36 40.45 -21.66
CA LEU A 143 4.53 39.73 -22.93
C LEU A 143 4.78 40.69 -24.10
N LEU A 144 3.95 41.73 -24.26
CA LEU A 144 4.09 42.69 -25.36
C LEU A 144 5.43 43.45 -25.33
N CYS A 145 6.03 43.66 -24.15
CA CYS A 145 7.35 44.26 -24.02
C CYS A 145 8.53 43.29 -24.27
N THR A 146 8.30 41.98 -24.39
CA THR A 146 9.39 40.99 -24.58
C THR A 146 9.46 40.39 -25.99
N GLU A 147 8.36 40.40 -26.75
CA GLU A 147 8.39 39.97 -28.17
C GLU A 147 9.04 41.01 -29.10
N HIS A 148 9.03 42.29 -28.73
CA HIS A 148 9.37 43.39 -29.64
C HIS A 148 10.87 43.66 -29.86
N GLU A 149 11.77 43.00 -29.11
CA GLU A 149 13.24 43.04 -29.30
C GLU A 149 13.80 41.76 -29.96
N ALA A 150 12.95 40.78 -30.31
CA ALA A 150 13.39 39.44 -30.70
C ALA A 150 13.51 39.18 -32.22
N ILE A 151 13.29 40.19 -33.08
CA ILE A 151 13.19 40.02 -34.53
C ILE A 151 14.11 40.99 -35.28
N ASP A 152 15.41 40.65 -35.38
CA ASP A 152 16.25 41.04 -36.54
C ASP A 152 17.63 40.32 -36.58
N VAL A 153 17.69 39.08 -37.07
CA VAL A 153 18.95 38.45 -37.55
C VAL A 153 18.67 37.48 -38.72
N PRO A 154 19.07 37.77 -39.97
CA PRO A 154 18.95 36.84 -41.09
C PRO A 154 20.08 35.79 -41.09
N ARG A 155 19.77 34.54 -41.48
CA ARG A 155 20.75 33.47 -41.70
C ARG A 155 20.98 33.22 -43.19
N SER A 156 22.19 33.49 -43.68
CA SER A 156 22.71 32.96 -44.96
C SER A 156 23.87 31.99 -44.71
N ARG A 157 24.21 31.18 -45.73
CA ARG A 157 25.32 30.20 -45.68
C ARG A 157 26.46 30.62 -46.61
N THR A 158 27.68 30.64 -46.09
CA THR A 158 28.91 30.36 -46.85
C THR A 158 30.00 29.90 -45.88
N ALA A 159 31.00 29.15 -46.39
CA ALA A 159 32.12 28.67 -45.59
C ALA A 159 33.37 29.54 -45.79
N GLY A 160 34.16 29.70 -44.74
CA GLY A 160 35.46 30.35 -44.76
C GLY A 160 36.15 30.13 -43.41
N ALA A 161 37.45 29.82 -43.44
CA ALA A 161 38.28 29.82 -42.24
C ALA A 161 38.80 31.24 -41.96
N TRP A 162 39.23 31.50 -40.72
CA TRP A 162 40.58 31.97 -40.35
C TRP A 162 40.58 32.57 -38.93
N GLU A 163 41.62 32.20 -38.18
CA GLU A 163 42.26 32.86 -37.03
C GLU A 163 41.47 33.44 -35.83
N TRP A 164 42.03 33.15 -34.66
CA TRP A 164 41.69 33.71 -33.35
C TRP A 164 42.67 34.83 -33.03
N ASN A 165 42.19 36.04 -32.75
CA ASN A 165 42.97 37.10 -32.11
C ASN A 165 42.09 37.85 -31.10
N GLY A 166 42.66 38.22 -29.95
CA GLY A 166 41.91 38.82 -28.84
C GLY A 166 41.80 40.34 -28.94
N GLY A 167 40.71 40.89 -28.40
CA GLY A 167 40.48 42.33 -28.25
C GLY A 167 39.20 42.61 -27.44
N ASP A 168 39.24 43.62 -26.58
CA ASP A 168 38.18 43.90 -25.60
C ASP A 168 36.82 44.28 -26.18
N ALA A 169 35.75 43.73 -25.59
CA ALA A 169 34.38 44.20 -25.76
C ALA A 169 33.52 43.86 -24.52
N ARG A 170 33.89 44.38 -23.33
CA ARG A 170 33.12 44.17 -22.09
C ARG A 170 32.55 45.48 -21.55
N ALA A 171 31.28 45.42 -21.12
CA ALA A 171 30.48 46.46 -20.48
C ALA A 171 30.05 47.67 -21.34
N THR A 172 28.78 47.67 -21.76
CA THR A 172 27.95 48.91 -21.81
C THR A 172 26.43 48.69 -21.85
N MET A 173 25.92 47.50 -22.20
CA MET A 173 24.46 47.22 -22.31
C MET A 173 23.78 46.56 -21.09
N GLY A 174 24.44 46.48 -19.92
CA GLY A 174 23.87 45.80 -18.73
C GLY A 174 23.05 46.68 -17.76
N SER A 175 23.14 48.01 -17.85
CA SER A 175 22.71 48.91 -16.78
C SER A 175 21.21 49.24 -16.76
N VAL A 176 20.57 49.28 -17.93
CA VAL A 176 19.19 49.80 -18.09
C VAL A 176 18.16 48.71 -17.79
N THR A 177 18.25 47.56 -18.47
CA THR A 177 17.32 46.44 -18.32
C THR A 177 17.28 45.89 -16.89
N LEU A 178 18.44 45.81 -16.23
CA LEU A 178 18.53 45.38 -14.83
C LEU A 178 17.84 46.35 -13.85
N ARG A 179 17.88 47.67 -14.11
CA ARG A 179 17.14 48.65 -13.29
C ARG A 179 15.64 48.48 -13.43
N TYR A 180 15.12 48.33 -14.65
CA TYR A 180 13.69 48.11 -14.86
C TYR A 180 13.21 46.77 -14.31
N PHE A 181 14.01 45.71 -14.40
CA PHE A 181 13.73 44.43 -13.73
C PHE A 181 13.63 44.61 -12.20
N CYS A 182 14.62 45.25 -11.57
CA CYS A 182 14.60 45.53 -10.14
C CYS A 182 13.42 46.41 -9.71
N TYR A 183 13.05 47.43 -10.50
CA TYR A 183 11.85 48.22 -10.23
C TYR A 183 10.56 47.40 -10.37
N GLY A 184 10.48 46.48 -11.33
CA GLY A 184 9.38 45.52 -11.47
C GLY A 184 9.23 44.61 -10.24
N CYS A 185 10.34 44.00 -9.79
CA CYS A 185 10.35 43.18 -8.57
C CYS A 185 9.96 43.97 -7.32
N LEU A 186 10.42 45.22 -7.18
CA LEU A 186 10.13 46.06 -6.03
C LEU A 186 8.66 46.54 -6.04
N PHE A 187 8.12 46.90 -7.21
CA PHE A 187 6.71 47.25 -7.37
C PHE A 187 5.77 46.05 -7.12
N THR A 188 6.11 44.86 -7.61
CA THR A 188 5.33 43.63 -7.34
C THR A 188 5.37 43.22 -5.87
N SER A 189 6.52 43.39 -5.19
CA SER A 189 6.65 43.13 -3.75
C SER A 189 5.83 44.13 -2.90
N VAL A 190 5.89 45.43 -3.23
CA VAL A 190 5.12 46.47 -2.53
C VAL A 190 3.61 46.28 -2.75
N THR A 191 3.17 45.97 -3.97
CA THR A 191 1.74 45.73 -4.26
C THR A 191 1.22 44.45 -3.59
N TRP A 192 1.99 43.36 -3.55
CA TRP A 192 1.63 42.17 -2.76
C TRP A 192 1.56 42.46 -1.25
N THR A 193 2.51 43.24 -0.73
CA THR A 193 2.52 43.61 0.70
C THR A 193 1.31 44.47 1.06
N LEU A 194 0.94 45.43 0.20
CA LEU A 194 -0.27 46.24 0.35
C LEU A 194 -1.56 45.40 0.22
N LEU A 195 -1.62 44.46 -0.72
CA LEU A 195 -2.77 43.56 -0.86
C LEU A 195 -2.93 42.63 0.35
N LEU A 196 -1.83 42.10 0.90
CA LEU A 196 -1.87 41.32 2.14
C LEU A 196 -2.25 42.17 3.35
N PHE A 197 -1.71 43.39 3.46
CA PHE A 197 -2.08 44.33 4.53
C PHE A 197 -3.57 44.71 4.46
N LEU A 198 -4.09 45.01 3.27
CA LEU A 198 -5.51 45.26 3.04
C LEU A 198 -6.36 44.02 3.32
N TYR A 199 -5.92 42.82 2.91
CA TYR A 199 -6.61 41.58 3.25
C TYR A 199 -6.73 41.37 4.75
N PHE A 200 -5.66 41.55 5.54
CA PHE A 200 -5.70 41.38 6.98
C PHE A 200 -6.45 42.49 7.71
N THR A 201 -6.35 43.75 7.27
CA THR A 201 -7.10 44.87 7.89
C THR A 201 -8.58 44.85 7.55
N LEU A 202 -8.97 44.51 6.32
CA LEU A 202 -10.39 44.32 5.95
C LEU A 202 -10.98 43.03 6.57
N SER A 203 -10.16 42.01 6.85
CA SER A 203 -10.61 40.81 7.59
C SER A 203 -10.76 41.06 9.09
N GLN A 204 -10.23 42.15 9.65
CA GLN A 204 -10.40 42.52 11.06
C GLN A 204 -11.77 43.15 11.38
N GLU A 205 -12.54 43.57 10.36
CA GLU A 205 -13.95 43.99 10.50
C GLU A 205 -14.94 42.81 10.72
N SER A 206 -14.43 41.59 10.96
CA SER A 206 -15.23 40.46 11.44
C SER A 206 -15.16 40.37 12.97
N PRO A 207 -16.18 40.82 13.73
CA PRO A 207 -16.17 40.69 15.19
C PRO A 207 -16.18 39.21 15.60
N PRO A 208 -15.44 38.82 16.66
CA PRO A 208 -15.51 37.46 17.18
C PRO A 208 -16.92 37.22 17.74
N PHE A 209 -17.71 36.36 17.08
CA PHE A 209 -19.11 36.12 17.40
C PHE A 209 -19.31 35.44 18.78
N LYS A 210 -19.30 36.27 19.82
CA LYS A 210 -19.83 35.98 21.15
C LYS A 210 -21.14 36.73 21.34
N TYR A 211 -22.19 35.98 21.67
CA TYR A 211 -23.53 36.41 22.09
C TYR A 211 -24.42 37.11 21.05
N VAL A 212 -25.47 36.38 20.66
CA VAL A 212 -26.81 36.90 20.34
C VAL A 212 -27.75 36.24 21.37
N PRO A 213 -28.72 36.95 21.98
CA PRO A 213 -29.34 36.51 23.23
C PRO A 213 -30.45 35.45 23.05
N VAL A 214 -30.58 34.56 24.05
CA VAL A 214 -31.73 33.65 24.22
C VAL A 214 -32.75 34.30 25.16
N PRO A 215 -34.01 34.48 24.77
CA PRO A 215 -35.09 34.83 25.68
C PRO A 215 -35.61 33.57 26.41
N GLY A 216 -35.28 33.42 27.69
CA GLY A 216 -35.90 32.43 28.59
C GLY A 216 -35.16 31.08 28.68
N GLY A 217 -34.47 30.88 29.80
CA GLY A 217 -33.81 29.62 30.16
C GLY A 217 -32.79 29.85 31.27
N GLN A 218 -33.16 29.58 32.53
CA GLN A 218 -32.29 29.89 33.67
C GLN A 218 -31.11 28.94 33.77
N SER A 219 -29.94 29.49 34.12
CA SER A 219 -28.66 28.81 34.15
C SER A 219 -28.39 28.14 35.50
N PHE A 220 -27.77 26.97 35.49
CA PHE A 220 -26.74 26.62 36.47
C PHE A 220 -25.64 25.77 35.81
N SER A 221 -24.40 25.98 36.25
CA SER A 221 -23.19 25.41 35.65
C SER A 221 -22.57 24.32 36.54
N TYR A 222 -21.77 23.42 35.94
CA TYR A 222 -20.88 22.57 36.72
C TYR A 222 -19.56 22.28 35.98
N GLN A 223 -18.45 22.71 36.57
CA GLN A 223 -17.11 22.30 36.15
C GLN A 223 -16.76 20.95 36.78
N ARG A 224 -16.24 19.99 36.00
CA ARG A 224 -15.59 18.79 36.57
C ARG A 224 -14.07 18.98 36.60
N ARG A 225 -13.56 19.44 37.74
CA ARG A 225 -12.22 19.03 38.20
C ARG A 225 -12.35 17.60 38.73
N PHE A 226 -11.39 16.74 38.41
CA PHE A 226 -11.25 15.42 39.03
C PHE A 226 -9.94 15.36 39.80
N GLN A 227 -10.01 15.03 41.09
CA GLN A 227 -8.88 14.56 41.89
C GLN A 227 -9.35 13.38 42.76
N PRO A 228 -8.51 12.35 42.99
CA PRO A 228 -8.92 11.11 43.64
C PRO A 228 -8.83 11.19 45.17
N ARG A 229 -9.53 10.29 45.88
CA ARG A 229 -9.27 10.00 47.30
C ARG A 229 -9.56 8.55 47.67
N PHE A 230 -8.76 8.02 48.59
CA PHE A 230 -8.83 6.64 49.10
C PHE A 230 -9.44 6.58 50.52
N THR A 231 -10.29 5.58 50.75
CA THR A 231 -10.54 4.83 52.00
C THR A 231 -10.46 5.51 53.39
N ARG A 232 -11.57 5.50 54.14
CA ARG A 232 -11.84 4.65 55.34
C ARG A 232 -13.21 5.02 55.98
N GLY A 233 -13.87 4.08 56.64
CA GLY A 233 -15.15 4.26 57.37
C GLY A 233 -14.97 4.32 58.90
N PRO A 234 -15.96 3.95 59.76
CA PRO A 234 -17.32 3.44 59.48
C PRO A 234 -18.46 4.27 60.14
N GLY A 235 -19.73 3.86 59.97
CA GLY A 235 -20.93 4.47 60.58
C GLY A 235 -22.12 3.49 60.75
N PRO A 236 -23.15 3.84 61.54
CA PRO A 236 -24.16 2.89 62.05
C PRO A 236 -25.30 2.51 61.07
N PRO A 237 -26.05 1.41 61.33
CA PRO A 237 -27.00 0.82 60.38
C PRO A 237 -28.46 1.35 60.49
N PRO A 238 -29.26 1.26 59.41
CA PRO A 238 -30.71 1.47 59.42
C PRO A 238 -31.50 0.21 59.86
N PRO A 239 -32.81 0.34 60.20
CA PRO A 239 -33.64 -0.75 60.75
C PRO A 239 -34.13 -1.79 59.71
N PRO A 240 -34.57 -2.98 60.17
CA PRO A 240 -34.95 -4.10 59.28
C PRO A 240 -36.37 -3.98 58.67
N GLN A 241 -36.56 -4.68 57.56
CA GLN A 241 -37.87 -5.05 56.97
C GLN A 241 -37.82 -6.49 56.47
N ASP A 242 -38.96 -7.19 56.47
CA ASP A 242 -39.04 -8.66 56.37
C ASP A 242 -38.85 -9.26 54.96
N PRO A 243 -38.43 -10.55 54.84
CA PRO A 243 -37.92 -11.11 53.59
C PRO A 243 -38.95 -11.84 52.71
N PRO A 244 -38.92 -11.66 51.37
CA PRO A 244 -39.65 -12.51 50.43
C PRO A 244 -38.76 -13.60 49.79
N ARG A 245 -38.95 -14.84 50.26
CA ARG A 245 -38.74 -16.17 49.62
C ARG A 245 -37.73 -16.32 48.45
N GLU A 246 -36.82 -17.27 48.61
CA GLU A 246 -35.95 -17.83 47.56
C GLU A 246 -36.73 -18.55 46.43
N GLN A 247 -36.15 -18.56 45.23
CA GLN A 247 -36.38 -19.58 44.19
C GLN A 247 -35.02 -20.01 43.58
N PRO A 248 -34.87 -21.28 43.14
CA PRO A 248 -33.56 -21.88 42.92
C PRO A 248 -32.87 -21.43 41.62
N HIS A 249 -31.53 -21.42 41.65
CA HIS A 249 -30.67 -21.12 40.50
C HIS A 249 -30.96 -22.03 39.29
N ARG A 250 -31.21 -21.41 38.13
CA ARG A 250 -30.97 -22.06 36.83
C ARG A 250 -29.52 -21.82 36.40
N ALA A 251 -28.81 -22.89 36.04
CA ALA A 251 -27.49 -22.79 35.43
C ALA A 251 -27.58 -22.13 34.03
N PRO A 252 -26.52 -21.46 33.55
CA PRO A 252 -26.50 -20.88 32.21
C PRO A 252 -26.62 -21.94 31.11
N VAL A 253 -27.57 -21.75 30.19
CA VAL A 253 -27.64 -22.54 28.94
C VAL A 253 -26.52 -22.06 28.01
N PRO A 254 -25.73 -22.95 27.36
CA PRO A 254 -24.70 -22.56 26.41
C PRO A 254 -25.32 -22.03 25.09
N GLY A 255 -25.78 -20.78 25.11
CA GLY A 255 -26.36 -20.08 23.98
C GLY A 255 -25.27 -19.43 23.10
N ARG A 256 -25.21 -19.89 21.84
CA ARG A 256 -24.55 -19.27 20.66
C ARG A 256 -23.58 -18.11 20.95
N LYS A 257 -22.28 -18.32 20.64
CA LYS A 257 -21.41 -17.21 20.22
C LYS A 257 -22.07 -16.50 19.04
N ALA A 258 -22.59 -15.30 19.26
CA ALA A 258 -22.76 -14.35 18.17
C ALA A 258 -21.36 -13.87 17.80
N ALA A 259 -20.87 -14.23 16.61
CA ALA A 259 -19.81 -13.43 16.01
C ALA A 259 -20.34 -11.99 15.90
N ALA A 260 -19.49 -11.00 16.13
CA ALA A 260 -19.89 -9.60 15.97
C ALA A 260 -20.15 -9.32 14.48
N ASP A 261 -21.40 -9.50 14.03
CA ASP A 261 -21.80 -9.30 12.64
C ASP A 261 -21.38 -7.90 12.20
N PHE A 262 -20.66 -7.85 11.08
CA PHE A 262 -19.99 -6.65 10.59
C PHE A 262 -21.04 -5.69 10.02
N SER A 263 -21.69 -4.91 10.89
CA SER A 263 -22.79 -4.03 10.49
C SER A 263 -22.35 -3.10 9.36
N PRO A 264 -23.08 -3.04 8.23
CA PRO A 264 -22.78 -2.10 7.14
C PRO A 264 -22.73 -0.63 7.61
N GLU A 265 -23.35 -0.32 8.74
CA GLU A 265 -23.39 1.02 9.33
C GLU A 265 -22.10 1.39 10.10
N MET A 266 -21.18 0.44 10.32
CA MET A 266 -19.89 0.69 10.99
C MET A 266 -19.06 1.78 10.30
N GLY A 267 -19.14 1.88 8.98
CA GLY A 267 -18.49 2.93 8.19
C GLY A 267 -19.37 4.17 7.93
N MET A 268 -20.60 4.22 8.43
CA MET A 268 -21.54 5.29 8.10
C MET A 268 -21.23 6.57 8.88
N ILE A 269 -21.14 7.69 8.17
CA ILE A 269 -21.01 9.02 8.72
C ILE A 269 -22.41 9.50 9.12
N PHE A 270 -22.59 9.83 10.40
CA PHE A 270 -23.85 10.35 10.95
C PHE A 270 -23.79 11.85 11.24
N ASN A 271 -22.59 12.45 11.26
CA ASN A 271 -22.34 13.85 11.60
C ASN A 271 -20.98 14.31 11.04
N GLU A 272 -20.68 15.60 11.14
CA GLU A 272 -19.44 16.19 10.62
C GLU A 272 -18.17 15.64 11.33
N GLN A 273 -18.25 15.33 12.63
CA GLN A 273 -17.12 14.76 13.39
C GLN A 273 -16.73 13.35 12.92
N ASP A 274 -17.70 12.51 12.54
CA ASP A 274 -17.42 11.21 11.89
C ASP A 274 -16.67 11.42 10.58
N GLN A 275 -17.05 12.44 9.79
CA GLN A 275 -16.40 12.76 8.52
C GLN A 275 -14.97 13.28 8.72
N GLU A 276 -14.75 14.16 9.71
CA GLU A 276 -13.40 14.59 10.09
C GLU A 276 -12.52 13.41 10.50
N ILE A 277 -13.02 12.50 11.34
CA ILE A 277 -12.29 11.30 11.79
C ILE A 277 -11.96 10.38 10.61
N ARG A 278 -12.91 10.17 9.67
CA ARG A 278 -12.65 9.42 8.43
C ARG A 278 -11.56 10.09 7.60
N ASP A 279 -11.76 11.34 7.25
CA ASP A 279 -10.95 12.05 6.24
C ASP A 279 -9.53 12.32 6.76
N MET A 280 -9.40 12.68 8.05
CA MET A 280 -8.10 12.75 8.73
C MET A 280 -7.45 11.37 8.89
N GLY A 281 -8.23 10.30 9.03
CA GLY A 281 -7.75 8.91 9.04
C GLY A 281 -7.07 8.51 7.72
N TYR A 282 -7.77 8.71 6.59
CA TYR A 282 -7.18 8.47 5.27
C TYR A 282 -6.01 9.44 4.96
N HIS A 283 -6.04 10.68 5.46
CA HIS A 283 -4.95 11.64 5.29
C HIS A 283 -3.69 11.26 6.10
N LYS A 284 -3.83 10.93 7.39
CA LYS A 284 -2.69 10.60 8.26
C LYS A 284 -2.17 9.18 8.09
N HIS A 285 -3.05 8.19 7.94
CA HIS A 285 -2.69 6.77 8.05
C HIS A 285 -3.00 5.93 6.81
N ALA A 286 -3.73 6.49 5.82
CA ALA A 286 -4.10 5.82 4.57
C ALA A 286 -5.04 4.60 4.71
N PHE A 287 -5.90 4.60 5.72
CA PHE A 287 -7.02 3.67 5.89
C PHE A 287 -8.15 4.32 6.74
N ASN A 288 -9.30 3.66 6.82
CA ASN A 288 -10.51 4.17 7.49
C ASN A 288 -10.44 4.07 9.03
N VAL A 289 -9.85 5.10 9.66
CA VAL A 289 -9.69 5.16 11.13
C VAL A 289 -11.04 5.26 11.87
N LEU A 290 -12.10 5.79 11.24
CA LEU A 290 -13.44 5.83 11.85
C LEU A 290 -13.95 4.41 12.18
N ILE A 291 -13.85 3.48 11.22
CA ILE A 291 -14.21 2.08 11.44
C ILE A 291 -13.27 1.44 12.47
N SER A 292 -11.96 1.70 12.40
CA SER A 292 -11.00 1.17 13.38
C SER A 292 -11.34 1.59 14.81
N ASN A 293 -11.70 2.85 15.04
CA ASN A 293 -12.07 3.34 16.37
C ASN A 293 -13.39 2.70 16.86
N ARG A 294 -14.39 2.56 15.97
CA ARG A 294 -15.67 1.91 16.28
C ARG A 294 -15.55 0.40 16.54
N LEU A 295 -14.57 -0.28 15.95
CA LEU A 295 -14.24 -1.69 16.19
C LEU A 295 -13.57 -1.96 17.56
N GLY A 296 -13.29 -0.94 18.39
CA GLY A 296 -12.53 -1.10 19.63
C GLY A 296 -11.14 -1.71 19.38
N TYR A 297 -10.62 -2.48 20.33
CA TYR A 297 -9.34 -3.21 20.17
C TYR A 297 -9.48 -4.74 20.15
N HIS A 298 -10.57 -5.28 20.71
CA HIS A 298 -10.89 -6.71 20.69
C HIS A 298 -12.03 -6.95 19.70
N ARG A 299 -11.85 -7.87 18.76
CA ARG A 299 -12.91 -8.37 17.87
C ARG A 299 -12.73 -9.84 17.53
N ASP A 300 -13.84 -10.53 17.28
CA ASP A 300 -13.82 -11.85 16.66
C ASP A 300 -13.35 -11.75 15.20
N LEU A 301 -12.78 -12.85 14.69
CA LEU A 301 -12.30 -12.98 13.32
C LEU A 301 -12.85 -14.28 12.71
N PRO A 302 -13.08 -14.32 11.38
CA PRO A 302 -13.34 -15.59 10.71
C PRO A 302 -12.08 -16.46 10.73
N ASP A 303 -12.22 -17.75 11.05
CA ASP A 303 -11.15 -18.72 10.91
C ASP A 303 -10.93 -19.02 9.42
N THR A 304 -9.97 -18.33 8.80
CA THR A 304 -9.65 -18.43 7.38
C THR A 304 -8.75 -19.62 7.04
N ARG A 305 -8.37 -20.45 8.03
CA ARG A 305 -7.51 -21.63 7.80
C ARG A 305 -8.27 -22.71 7.05
N ASN A 306 -7.55 -23.52 6.28
CA ASN A 306 -8.11 -24.72 5.67
C ASN A 306 -8.64 -25.68 6.76
N GLU A 307 -9.76 -26.37 6.55
CA GLU A 307 -10.35 -27.27 7.55
C GLU A 307 -9.34 -28.28 8.12
N LYS A 308 -8.46 -28.85 7.28
CA LYS A 308 -7.41 -29.79 7.73
C LYS A 308 -6.39 -29.17 8.70
N CYS A 309 -6.24 -27.84 8.72
CA CYS A 309 -5.39 -27.15 9.71
C CYS A 309 -6.02 -27.13 11.12
N LYS A 310 -7.34 -27.29 11.23
CA LYS A 310 -8.06 -27.37 12.51
C LYS A 310 -7.90 -28.75 13.16
N GLU A 311 -7.62 -29.76 12.33
CA GLU A 311 -7.33 -31.15 12.74
C GLU A 311 -5.84 -31.37 13.13
N LYS A 312 -4.92 -30.47 12.74
CA LYS A 312 -3.50 -30.60 13.07
C LYS A 312 -3.24 -30.36 14.56
N VAL A 313 -2.67 -31.38 15.22
CA VAL A 313 -2.18 -31.32 16.60
C VAL A 313 -0.69 -30.94 16.59
N TYR A 314 -0.31 -29.97 17.42
CA TYR A 314 1.06 -29.51 17.59
C TYR A 314 1.64 -29.98 18.94
N GLY A 315 2.96 -30.17 19.01
CA GLY A 315 3.61 -30.63 20.24
C GLY A 315 3.45 -29.63 21.40
N LEU A 316 3.20 -30.14 22.62
CA LEU A 316 3.01 -29.30 23.81
C LEU A 316 4.25 -28.49 24.21
N VAL A 317 5.45 -28.97 23.85
CA VAL A 317 6.73 -28.29 24.09
C VAL A 317 7.18 -27.65 22.78
N LEU A 318 7.00 -26.34 22.66
CA LEU A 318 7.49 -25.49 21.57
C LEU A 318 8.33 -24.34 22.16
N PRO A 319 9.28 -23.78 21.40
CA PRO A 319 10.14 -22.70 21.87
C PRO A 319 9.36 -21.42 22.18
N SER A 320 9.82 -20.67 23.17
CA SER A 320 9.25 -19.39 23.60
C SER A 320 9.46 -18.27 22.58
N ALA A 321 8.46 -17.40 22.40
CA ALA A 321 8.42 -16.38 21.36
C ALA A 321 8.40 -14.95 21.91
N SER A 322 9.36 -14.11 21.50
CA SER A 322 9.32 -12.65 21.65
C SER A 322 8.70 -12.04 20.40
N VAL A 323 7.54 -11.40 20.52
CA VAL A 323 6.87 -10.73 19.40
C VAL A 323 7.38 -9.28 19.31
N VAL A 324 7.92 -8.88 18.17
CA VAL A 324 8.47 -7.54 17.93
C VAL A 324 7.56 -6.78 16.96
N ILE A 325 7.04 -5.64 17.40
CA ILE A 325 6.14 -4.76 16.63
C ILE A 325 6.80 -3.38 16.53
N CYS A 326 7.31 -3.04 15.35
CA CYS A 326 7.86 -1.71 15.09
C CYS A 326 6.76 -0.79 14.53
N PHE A 327 6.69 0.45 15.01
CA PHE A 327 5.69 1.42 14.57
C PHE A 327 6.27 2.83 14.42
N PHE A 328 5.69 3.60 13.50
CA PHE A 328 5.97 5.02 13.31
C PHE A 328 4.66 5.71 12.91
N ASN A 329 4.20 6.68 13.71
CA ASN A 329 2.95 7.43 13.49
C ASN A 329 1.69 6.55 13.26
N GLU A 330 1.67 5.33 13.82
CA GLU A 330 0.55 4.42 13.65
C GLU A 330 -0.74 4.95 14.30
N ALA A 331 -1.91 4.63 13.74
CA ALA A 331 -3.18 4.94 14.40
C ALA A 331 -3.33 4.11 15.68
N PHE A 332 -3.57 4.79 16.81
CA PHE A 332 -3.66 4.19 18.15
C PHE A 332 -4.54 2.92 18.21
N SER A 333 -5.70 2.94 17.54
CA SER A 333 -6.63 1.81 17.50
C SER A 333 -6.18 0.62 16.64
N ALA A 334 -5.31 0.82 15.64
CA ALA A 334 -4.71 -0.28 14.88
C ALA A 334 -3.52 -0.90 15.61
N LEU A 335 -2.69 -0.06 16.25
CA LEU A 335 -1.58 -0.52 17.10
C LEU A 335 -2.09 -1.38 18.26
N LEU A 336 -3.05 -0.88 19.04
CA LEU A 336 -3.59 -1.62 20.19
C LEU A 336 -4.38 -2.86 19.79
N ARG A 337 -5.11 -2.84 18.67
CA ARG A 337 -5.75 -4.05 18.11
C ARG A 337 -4.71 -5.12 17.74
N THR A 338 -3.56 -4.73 17.19
CA THR A 338 -2.47 -5.66 16.90
C THR A 338 -1.95 -6.31 18.18
N VAL A 339 -1.71 -5.52 19.22
CA VAL A 339 -1.20 -6.02 20.52
C VAL A 339 -2.22 -6.92 21.20
N HIS A 340 -3.49 -6.51 21.28
CA HIS A 340 -4.55 -7.30 21.90
C HIS A 340 -4.86 -8.57 21.10
N SER A 341 -4.88 -8.53 19.77
CA SER A 341 -5.05 -9.75 18.96
C SER A 341 -3.93 -10.77 19.23
N VAL A 342 -2.69 -10.34 19.48
CA VAL A 342 -1.59 -11.23 19.88
C VAL A 342 -1.80 -11.78 21.29
N LEU A 343 -2.22 -10.94 22.25
CA LEU A 343 -2.49 -11.37 23.64
C LEU A 343 -3.66 -12.37 23.72
N ASP A 344 -4.76 -12.11 23.03
CA ASP A 344 -6.00 -12.87 23.09
C ASP A 344 -5.87 -14.28 22.48
N ARG A 345 -5.06 -14.42 21.41
CA ARG A 345 -4.96 -15.64 20.58
C ARG A 345 -3.66 -16.42 20.71
N THR A 346 -2.74 -16.00 21.58
CA THR A 346 -1.45 -16.68 21.78
C THR A 346 -1.36 -17.32 23.17
N PRO A 347 -1.15 -18.64 23.28
CA PRO A 347 -1.04 -19.29 24.59
C PRO A 347 0.05 -18.66 25.47
N ALA A 348 -0.29 -18.36 26.72
CA ALA A 348 0.56 -17.59 27.64
C ALA A 348 1.91 -18.25 28.01
N TYR A 349 2.08 -19.54 27.71
CA TYR A 349 3.34 -20.28 27.85
C TYR A 349 4.24 -20.20 26.62
N LEU A 350 3.71 -19.83 25.45
CA LEU A 350 4.46 -19.60 24.21
C LEU A 350 4.83 -18.12 24.06
N LEU A 351 3.91 -17.21 24.38
CA LEU A 351 4.17 -15.78 24.34
C LEU A 351 5.10 -15.39 25.51
N HIS A 352 6.38 -15.16 25.21
CA HIS A 352 7.36 -14.73 26.21
C HIS A 352 7.17 -13.26 26.57
N GLU A 353 7.15 -12.40 25.54
CA GLU A 353 7.02 -10.94 25.65
C GLU A 353 6.51 -10.34 24.33
N ILE A 354 5.95 -9.13 24.40
CA ILE A 354 5.69 -8.27 23.24
C ILE A 354 6.57 -7.02 23.38
N ILE A 355 7.38 -6.71 22.38
CA ILE A 355 8.26 -5.54 22.33
C ILE A 355 7.73 -4.58 21.26
N LEU A 356 7.17 -3.46 21.71
CA LEU A 356 6.75 -2.36 20.86
C LEU A 356 7.95 -1.43 20.67
N VAL A 357 8.30 -1.10 19.42
CA VAL A 357 9.41 -0.19 19.10
C VAL A 357 8.86 1.06 18.40
N ASP A 358 8.83 2.17 19.13
CA ASP A 358 8.50 3.50 18.60
C ASP A 358 9.72 4.04 17.82
N ASP A 359 9.63 4.07 16.50
CA ASP A 359 10.68 4.62 15.61
C ASP A 359 10.66 6.17 15.58
N ASN A 360 10.63 6.77 16.77
CA ASN A 360 10.48 8.19 17.02
C ASN A 360 9.25 8.83 16.33
N SER A 361 8.05 8.30 16.62
CA SER A 361 6.77 8.90 16.19
C SER A 361 6.59 10.34 16.68
N GLU A 362 5.77 11.10 15.97
CA GLU A 362 5.49 12.52 16.18
C GLU A 362 4.08 12.75 16.76
N LEU A 363 3.18 11.75 16.67
CA LEU A 363 1.81 11.84 17.19
C LEU A 363 1.79 11.76 18.73
N ALA A 364 0.95 12.59 19.36
CA ALA A 364 0.93 12.78 20.82
C ALA A 364 0.28 11.61 21.60
N ASP A 365 -0.72 10.96 21.02
CA ASP A 365 -1.35 9.73 21.52
C ASP A 365 -0.34 8.59 21.66
N LEU A 366 0.64 8.50 20.76
CA LEU A 366 1.74 7.55 20.82
C LEU A 366 2.80 7.86 21.90
N LYS A 367 2.68 8.97 22.65
CA LYS A 367 3.59 9.37 23.72
C LYS A 367 3.08 8.96 25.10
N GLU A 368 2.74 9.91 25.98
CA GLU A 368 2.37 9.63 27.38
C GLU A 368 1.09 8.79 27.51
N GLU A 369 0.15 8.96 26.58
CA GLU A 369 -1.11 8.21 26.54
C GLU A 369 -0.86 6.72 26.26
N LEU A 370 -0.08 6.37 25.22
CA LEU A 370 0.31 4.98 24.94
C LEU A 370 1.05 4.34 26.12
N GLU A 371 2.01 5.03 26.74
CA GLU A 371 2.71 4.52 27.92
C GLU A 371 1.78 4.29 29.11
N THR A 372 0.83 5.20 29.32
CA THR A 372 -0.16 5.08 30.38
C THR A 372 -1.14 3.95 30.11
N TYR A 373 -1.55 3.78 28.85
CA TYR A 373 -2.39 2.66 28.43
C TYR A 373 -1.69 1.32 28.67
N ILE A 374 -0.44 1.16 28.20
CA ILE A 374 0.36 -0.06 28.41
C ILE A 374 0.50 -0.37 29.91
N ARG A 375 0.87 0.64 30.72
CA ARG A 375 1.11 0.50 32.16
C ARG A 375 -0.15 0.14 32.97
N GLN A 376 -1.33 0.53 32.50
CA GLN A 376 -2.60 0.35 33.23
C GLN A 376 -3.45 -0.83 32.71
N ASN A 377 -3.35 -1.19 31.42
CA ASN A 377 -4.31 -2.09 30.75
C ASN A 377 -3.67 -3.34 30.17
N LEU A 378 -2.33 -3.40 30.03
CA LEU A 378 -1.64 -4.53 29.42
C LEU A 378 -0.81 -5.31 30.46
N PRO A 379 -0.62 -6.64 30.28
CA PRO A 379 0.22 -7.41 31.18
C PRO A 379 1.69 -7.00 31.04
N GLY A 380 2.47 -7.09 32.13
CA GLY A 380 3.91 -6.73 32.17
C GLY A 380 4.84 -7.55 31.26
N LYS A 381 4.30 -8.42 30.40
CA LYS A 381 4.98 -9.01 29.23
C LYS A 381 5.06 -8.04 28.05
N VAL A 382 4.27 -6.97 28.02
CA VAL A 382 4.34 -5.92 26.99
C VAL A 382 5.33 -4.84 27.42
N LYS A 383 6.29 -4.54 26.55
CA LYS A 383 7.37 -3.58 26.76
C LYS A 383 7.36 -2.53 25.65
N LEU A 384 7.67 -1.29 25.98
CA LEU A 384 7.88 -0.21 25.01
C LEU A 384 9.36 0.17 24.98
N VAL A 385 9.92 0.25 23.77
CA VAL A 385 11.23 0.81 23.45
C VAL A 385 10.97 2.03 22.58
N ARG A 386 11.70 3.14 22.81
CA ARG A 386 11.65 4.33 21.95
C ARG A 386 13.02 4.61 21.37
N ASN A 387 13.09 4.87 20.07
CA ASN A 387 14.29 5.35 19.41
C ASN A 387 14.43 6.86 19.65
N GLU A 388 15.65 7.35 19.90
CA GLU A 388 15.95 8.79 20.09
C GLU A 388 15.79 9.63 18.81
N LYS A 389 15.79 8.96 17.66
CA LYS A 389 15.63 9.50 16.31
C LYS A 389 14.92 8.47 15.44
N ARG A 390 14.45 8.87 14.26
CA ARG A 390 13.83 7.95 13.30
C ARG A 390 14.92 7.15 12.56
N GLU A 391 15.06 5.87 12.93
CA GLU A 391 16.08 4.94 12.42
C GLU A 391 15.59 4.15 11.18
N GLY A 392 14.27 3.92 11.08
CA GLY A 392 13.63 3.14 10.03
C GLY A 392 13.19 1.74 10.48
N LEU A 393 12.29 1.13 9.70
CA LEU A 393 11.75 -0.22 9.95
C LEU A 393 12.87 -1.26 10.14
N ILE A 394 13.91 -1.18 9.31
CA ILE A 394 15.03 -2.13 9.25
C ILE A 394 15.82 -2.12 10.57
N ARG A 395 16.26 -0.93 10.99
CA ARG A 395 17.02 -0.71 12.23
C ARG A 395 16.13 -0.86 13.48
N GLY A 396 14.88 -0.39 13.44
CA GLY A 396 13.90 -0.59 14.50
C GLY A 396 13.65 -2.08 14.80
N ARG A 397 13.64 -2.95 13.78
CA ARG A 397 13.57 -4.41 13.97
C ARG A 397 14.83 -5.00 14.59
N VAL A 398 16.01 -4.48 14.24
CA VAL A 398 17.28 -4.87 14.88
C VAL A 398 17.32 -4.44 16.35
N ILE A 399 16.83 -3.24 16.68
CA ILE A 399 16.67 -2.75 18.06
C ILE A 399 15.67 -3.62 18.83
N GLY A 400 14.49 -3.89 18.28
CA GLY A 400 13.51 -4.78 18.93
C GLY A 400 14.06 -6.20 19.17
N ALA A 401 14.86 -6.73 18.24
CA ALA A 401 15.52 -8.02 18.36
C ALA A 401 16.69 -8.04 19.38
N SER A 402 17.34 -6.91 19.65
CA SER A 402 18.40 -6.82 20.68
C SER A 402 17.82 -6.77 22.10
N HIS A 403 16.62 -6.17 22.26
CA HIS A 403 15.85 -6.22 23.50
C HIS A 403 15.13 -7.56 23.74
N ALA A 404 15.00 -8.42 22.72
CA ALA A 404 14.30 -9.69 22.79
C ALA A 404 15.11 -10.78 23.53
N THR A 405 14.42 -11.51 24.41
CA THR A 405 15.02 -12.51 25.33
C THR A 405 14.52 -13.93 25.13
N GLY A 406 13.38 -14.14 24.45
CA GLY A 406 12.83 -15.47 24.12
C GLY A 406 13.71 -16.25 23.13
N GLU A 407 13.29 -17.46 22.77
CA GLU A 407 14.05 -18.31 21.84
C GLU A 407 13.80 -17.93 20.37
N VAL A 408 12.56 -17.65 20.01
CA VAL A 408 12.12 -17.26 18.67
C VAL A 408 11.77 -15.77 18.63
N LEU A 409 12.27 -15.07 17.60
CA LEU A 409 11.76 -13.75 17.20
C LEU A 409 10.55 -13.94 16.31
N VAL A 410 9.49 -13.17 16.55
CA VAL A 410 8.33 -13.08 15.66
C VAL A 410 8.09 -11.62 15.32
N PHE A 411 8.32 -11.22 14.07
CA PHE A 411 8.08 -9.86 13.61
C PHE A 411 6.66 -9.73 13.07
N LEU A 412 5.96 -8.68 13.49
CA LEU A 412 4.68 -8.25 12.96
C LEU A 412 4.72 -6.73 12.70
N ASP A 413 4.00 -6.27 11.68
CA ASP A 413 3.77 -4.84 11.46
C ASP A 413 2.62 -4.33 12.34
N SER A 414 2.61 -3.03 12.66
CA SER A 414 1.73 -2.39 13.67
C SER A 414 0.23 -2.29 13.32
N HIS A 415 -0.22 -3.04 12.32
CA HIS A 415 -1.58 -3.05 11.78
C HIS A 415 -1.94 -4.45 11.27
N CYS A 416 -1.76 -5.43 12.15
CA CYS A 416 -2.01 -6.84 11.88
C CYS A 416 -3.02 -7.44 12.88
N GLU A 417 -3.71 -8.51 12.49
CA GLU A 417 -4.56 -9.29 13.38
C GLU A 417 -4.32 -10.78 13.15
N VAL A 418 -3.84 -11.46 14.20
CA VAL A 418 -3.48 -12.87 14.13
C VAL A 418 -4.72 -13.75 14.21
N ASN A 419 -4.77 -14.85 13.46
CA ASN A 419 -5.89 -15.78 13.49
C ASN A 419 -5.71 -16.85 14.59
N GLU A 420 -6.71 -17.73 14.75
CA GLU A 420 -6.71 -18.80 15.74
C GLU A 420 -5.53 -19.77 15.53
N MET A 421 -4.80 -20.06 16.61
CA MET A 421 -3.65 -20.97 16.59
C MET A 421 -2.55 -20.58 15.57
N TRP A 422 -2.37 -19.29 15.29
CA TRP A 422 -1.39 -18.81 14.31
C TRP A 422 0.07 -19.15 14.64
N LEU A 423 0.45 -19.24 15.92
CA LEU A 423 1.86 -19.29 16.33
C LEU A 423 2.44 -20.72 16.33
N GLN A 424 1.68 -21.71 16.80
CA GLN A 424 2.12 -23.11 16.91
C GLN A 424 2.61 -23.72 15.56
N PRO A 425 1.96 -23.45 14.41
CA PRO A 425 2.45 -23.88 13.10
C PRO A 425 3.77 -23.21 12.68
N LEU A 426 4.05 -22.00 13.16
CA LEU A 426 5.31 -21.29 12.90
C LEU A 426 6.45 -21.84 13.77
N LEU A 427 6.19 -22.08 15.05
CA LEU A 427 7.21 -22.56 15.99
C LEU A 427 7.66 -24.00 15.72
N THR A 428 6.81 -24.83 15.08
CA THR A 428 7.09 -26.25 14.88
C THR A 428 8.29 -26.48 13.92
N PRO A 429 8.34 -25.92 12.69
CA PRO A 429 9.52 -26.05 11.83
C PRO A 429 10.80 -25.42 12.39
N ILE A 430 10.70 -24.31 13.14
CA ILE A 430 11.88 -23.67 13.76
C ILE A 430 12.48 -24.58 14.85
N LYS A 431 11.64 -25.36 15.56
CA LYS A 431 12.08 -26.36 16.53
C LYS A 431 12.76 -27.57 15.87
N GLU A 432 12.31 -27.95 14.68
CA GLU A 432 12.84 -29.08 13.91
C GLU A 432 14.20 -28.74 13.26
N ASP A 433 14.31 -27.58 12.59
CA ASP A 433 15.58 -26.99 12.17
C ASP A 433 15.61 -25.50 12.50
N ARG A 434 16.55 -25.13 13.40
CA ARG A 434 16.86 -23.77 13.84
C ARG A 434 17.14 -22.79 12.69
N ARG A 435 17.57 -23.30 11.53
CA ARG A 435 17.85 -22.51 10.32
C ARG A 435 16.62 -22.25 9.45
N THR A 436 15.45 -22.74 9.86
CA THR A 436 14.18 -22.46 9.20
C THR A 436 13.65 -21.09 9.61
N VAL A 437 13.35 -20.26 8.62
CA VAL A 437 12.59 -19.03 8.74
C VAL A 437 11.20 -19.26 8.16
N VAL A 438 10.17 -18.81 8.85
CA VAL A 438 8.77 -19.10 8.48
C VAL A 438 7.94 -17.83 8.37
N CYS A 439 7.05 -17.77 7.38
CA CYS A 439 6.04 -16.73 7.23
C CYS A 439 4.63 -17.32 7.42
N PRO A 440 3.70 -16.59 8.06
CA PRO A 440 2.28 -16.89 7.93
C PRO A 440 1.81 -16.62 6.49
N VAL A 441 0.64 -17.16 6.12
CA VAL A 441 -0.11 -16.58 5.01
C VAL A 441 -0.69 -15.23 5.47
N ILE A 442 -0.39 -14.18 4.71
CA ILE A 442 -0.81 -12.82 5.04
C ILE A 442 -2.20 -12.59 4.42
N ASP A 443 -3.21 -12.48 5.28
CA ASP A 443 -4.62 -12.26 4.89
C ASP A 443 -4.93 -10.77 4.74
N ILE A 444 -5.96 -10.45 3.93
CA ILE A 444 -6.29 -9.08 3.58
C ILE A 444 -7.28 -8.52 4.60
N ILE A 445 -6.84 -7.52 5.37
CA ILE A 445 -7.75 -6.59 6.04
C ILE A 445 -7.92 -5.38 5.11
N SER A 446 -9.16 -5.11 4.69
CA SER A 446 -9.47 -3.97 3.82
C SER A 446 -9.11 -2.64 4.49
N ALA A 447 -8.41 -1.76 3.77
CA ALA A 447 -8.14 -0.40 4.25
C ALA A 447 -9.41 0.47 4.33
N ASP A 448 -10.45 0.16 3.56
CA ASP A 448 -11.66 1.00 3.50
C ASP A 448 -12.75 0.54 4.47
N THR A 449 -12.89 -0.78 4.64
CA THR A 449 -13.98 -1.42 5.40
C THR A 449 -13.51 -2.20 6.62
N LEU A 450 -12.20 -2.44 6.78
CA LEU A 450 -11.59 -3.24 7.86
C LEU A 450 -12.11 -4.70 7.94
N VAL A 451 -12.79 -5.18 6.91
CA VAL A 451 -13.19 -6.59 6.77
C VAL A 451 -11.95 -7.46 6.59
N TYR A 452 -11.88 -8.55 7.34
CA TYR A 452 -10.83 -9.57 7.25
C TYR A 452 -11.22 -10.62 6.21
N SER A 453 -10.33 -10.93 5.26
CA SER A 453 -10.61 -11.82 4.13
C SER A 453 -9.43 -12.76 3.80
N PRO A 454 -9.70 -14.02 3.42
CA PRO A 454 -8.65 -15.02 3.17
C PRO A 454 -7.88 -14.72 1.88
N SER A 455 -6.55 -14.62 1.97
CA SER A 455 -5.69 -14.59 0.79
C SER A 455 -5.64 -15.95 0.07
N PRO A 456 -5.39 -15.97 -1.25
CA PRO A 456 -5.00 -17.19 -1.96
C PRO A 456 -3.64 -17.69 -1.44
N ILE A 457 -3.38 -19.00 -1.57
CA ILE A 457 -2.08 -19.57 -1.24
C ILE A 457 -1.09 -19.22 -2.36
N VAL A 458 -0.12 -18.38 -2.05
CA VAL A 458 0.93 -17.85 -2.95
C VAL A 458 2.29 -17.95 -2.27
N ARG A 459 3.37 -17.86 -3.05
CA ARG A 459 4.74 -17.74 -2.53
C ARG A 459 5.40 -16.43 -2.96
N GLY A 460 6.41 -16.00 -2.23
CA GLY A 460 7.15 -14.78 -2.52
C GLY A 460 8.16 -14.96 -3.65
N GLY A 461 8.13 -14.05 -4.61
CA GLY A 461 9.12 -13.91 -5.67
C GLY A 461 9.64 -12.46 -5.75
N PHE A 462 10.38 -12.14 -6.82
CA PHE A 462 10.82 -10.78 -7.14
C PHE A 462 10.93 -10.58 -8.65
N ASN A 463 10.96 -9.33 -9.12
CA ASN A 463 11.30 -8.99 -10.51
C ASN A 463 12.74 -8.45 -10.61
N TRP A 464 13.31 -8.38 -11.81
CA TRP A 464 14.68 -7.86 -12.00
C TRP A 464 14.85 -6.38 -11.63
N GLY A 465 13.76 -5.62 -11.44
CA GLY A 465 13.76 -4.28 -10.83
C GLY A 465 13.89 -4.29 -9.30
N LEU A 466 14.09 -5.47 -8.70
CA LEU A 466 14.22 -5.71 -7.26
C LEU A 466 12.99 -5.33 -6.43
N HIS A 467 11.82 -5.38 -7.06
CA HIS A 467 10.54 -5.32 -6.37
C HIS A 467 10.03 -6.73 -6.06
N PHE A 468 9.53 -6.92 -4.84
CA PHE A 468 8.81 -8.12 -4.43
C PHE A 468 7.54 -8.34 -5.28
N LYS A 469 7.18 -9.60 -5.52
CA LYS A 469 5.90 -10.00 -6.12
C LYS A 469 5.37 -11.28 -5.47
N TRP A 470 4.07 -11.49 -5.55
CA TRP A 470 3.45 -12.79 -5.25
C TRP A 470 3.45 -13.66 -6.51
N ASP A 471 3.93 -14.89 -6.38
CA ASP A 471 3.92 -15.90 -7.43
C ASP A 471 2.99 -17.07 -7.04
N PRO A 472 2.39 -17.76 -8.02
CA PRO A 472 1.65 -18.99 -7.76
C PRO A 472 2.59 -20.09 -7.23
N VAL A 473 2.05 -20.94 -6.35
CA VAL A 473 2.79 -22.10 -5.83
C VAL A 473 2.84 -23.19 -6.91
N PRO A 474 4.01 -23.79 -7.21
CA PRO A 474 4.12 -24.89 -8.15
C PRO A 474 3.26 -26.09 -7.76
N MET A 475 2.62 -26.72 -8.73
CA MET A 475 1.81 -27.93 -8.51
C MET A 475 2.61 -29.07 -7.87
N SER A 476 3.93 -29.12 -8.05
CA SER A 476 4.83 -30.08 -7.40
C SER A 476 4.86 -29.96 -5.87
N GLU A 477 4.72 -28.76 -5.32
CA GLU A 477 4.66 -28.54 -3.87
C GLU A 477 3.25 -28.86 -3.32
N LEU A 478 2.21 -28.51 -4.08
CA LEU A 478 0.80 -28.75 -3.74
C LEU A 478 0.37 -30.22 -3.85
N ASN A 479 1.15 -31.08 -4.52
CA ASN A 479 0.86 -32.52 -4.73
C ASN A 479 1.41 -33.42 -3.60
N SER A 480 1.86 -32.85 -2.48
CA SER A 480 2.26 -33.63 -1.29
C SER A 480 1.05 -34.28 -0.58
N PRO A 481 1.24 -35.27 0.31
CA PRO A 481 0.13 -35.87 1.08
C PRO A 481 -0.64 -34.87 1.96
N ASP A 482 0.08 -33.90 2.54
CA ASP A 482 -0.49 -32.75 3.26
C ASP A 482 -1.16 -31.74 2.30
N GLY A 483 -0.75 -31.72 1.03
CA GLY A 483 -1.28 -30.88 -0.03
C GLY A 483 -1.23 -29.39 0.30
N ALA A 484 -2.38 -28.73 0.23
CA ALA A 484 -2.52 -27.29 0.50
C ALA A 484 -2.26 -26.87 1.96
N ILE A 485 -1.93 -27.80 2.88
CA ILE A 485 -1.55 -27.50 4.27
C ILE A 485 -0.12 -27.93 4.64
N ALA A 486 0.70 -28.27 3.64
CA ALA A 486 2.14 -28.46 3.78
C ALA A 486 2.87 -27.11 3.91
N PRO A 487 4.05 -27.06 4.56
CA PRO A 487 4.98 -25.94 4.40
C PRO A 487 5.41 -25.77 2.94
N ILE A 488 5.41 -24.54 2.44
CA ILE A 488 5.68 -24.19 1.04
C ILE A 488 7.03 -23.46 0.96
N ARG A 489 7.91 -23.86 0.05
CA ARG A 489 9.22 -23.21 -0.13
C ARG A 489 9.04 -21.87 -0.84
N SER A 490 9.47 -20.79 -0.21
CA SER A 490 9.29 -19.44 -0.74
C SER A 490 10.65 -18.84 -1.13
N PRO A 491 10.89 -18.54 -2.42
CA PRO A 491 12.10 -17.85 -2.87
C PRO A 491 12.39 -16.56 -2.09
N THR A 492 11.34 -15.77 -1.83
CA THR A 492 11.43 -14.54 -1.03
C THR A 492 10.31 -14.46 0.02
N MET A 493 10.43 -13.51 0.96
CA MET A 493 9.35 -13.11 1.87
C MET A 493 8.83 -11.71 1.51
N ALA A 494 7.57 -11.42 1.89
CA ALA A 494 7.04 -10.06 1.87
C ALA A 494 7.73 -9.12 2.87
N GLY A 495 8.50 -9.67 3.82
CA GLY A 495 9.28 -8.92 4.82
C GLY A 495 8.48 -8.56 6.07
N GLY A 496 7.22 -8.14 5.91
CA GLY A 496 6.38 -7.68 7.01
C GLY A 496 6.27 -8.65 8.18
N LEU A 497 5.81 -9.87 7.91
CA LEU A 497 5.49 -10.87 8.95
C LEU A 497 6.34 -12.14 8.78
N PHE A 498 7.13 -12.51 9.80
CA PHE A 498 7.89 -13.77 9.84
C PHE A 498 8.36 -14.15 11.24
N ALA A 499 8.75 -15.41 11.45
CA ALA A 499 9.37 -15.90 12.67
C ALA A 499 10.66 -16.70 12.38
N MET A 500 11.63 -16.63 13.32
CA MET A 500 12.90 -17.38 13.26
C MET A 500 13.59 -17.48 14.63
N ASP A 501 14.48 -18.45 14.81
CA ASP A 501 15.35 -18.52 16.00
C ASP A 501 16.19 -17.24 16.18
N ARG A 502 16.18 -16.69 17.39
CA ARG A 502 16.88 -15.44 17.73
C ARG A 502 18.40 -15.58 17.59
N LYS A 503 18.96 -16.75 17.89
CA LYS A 503 20.41 -16.98 17.71
C LYS A 503 20.76 -17.00 16.22
N TYR A 504 19.91 -17.59 15.37
CA TYR A 504 20.13 -17.68 13.92
C TYR A 504 20.03 -16.31 13.24
N PHE A 505 19.12 -15.43 13.71
CA PHE A 505 19.10 -14.03 13.27
C PHE A 505 20.44 -13.33 13.54
N ASN A 506 21.03 -13.55 14.71
CA ASN A 506 22.36 -13.03 15.05
C ASN A 506 23.49 -13.71 14.26
N ASP A 507 23.44 -15.04 14.07
CA ASP A 507 24.43 -15.80 13.29
C ASP A 507 24.51 -15.30 11.83
N LEU A 508 23.35 -14.99 11.23
CA LEU A 508 23.21 -14.39 9.91
C LEU A 508 23.67 -12.92 9.84
N GLY A 509 24.01 -12.27 10.97
CA GLY A 509 24.37 -10.85 11.00
C GLY A 509 23.16 -9.91 10.90
N GLN A 510 21.99 -10.34 11.38
CA GLN A 510 20.76 -9.56 11.52
C GLN A 510 20.26 -9.00 10.16
N TYR A 511 19.81 -7.75 10.11
CA TYR A 511 19.61 -6.99 8.87
C TYR A 511 20.85 -6.18 8.52
N ASP A 512 20.96 -5.70 7.28
CA ASP A 512 21.96 -4.72 6.88
C ASP A 512 21.66 -3.34 7.49
N ASN A 513 22.38 -2.97 8.55
CA ASN A 513 22.25 -1.69 9.23
C ASN A 513 22.63 -0.47 8.34
N GLY A 514 23.26 -0.69 7.18
CA GLY A 514 23.50 0.35 6.18
C GLY A 514 22.32 0.62 5.24
N MET A 515 21.22 -0.12 5.36
CA MET A 515 19.96 0.17 4.67
C MET A 515 19.10 1.17 5.45
N ASP A 516 18.40 2.03 4.72
CA ASP A 516 17.65 3.16 5.28
C ASP A 516 16.13 2.98 5.14
N ILE A 517 15.41 3.33 6.21
CA ILE A 517 13.94 3.44 6.33
C ILE A 517 13.13 2.20 5.94
N TRP A 518 13.07 1.90 4.64
CA TRP A 518 12.27 0.84 4.04
C TRP A 518 12.81 0.50 2.64
N GLY A 519 12.83 -0.79 2.31
CA GLY A 519 12.89 -1.31 0.96
C GLY A 519 14.06 -2.26 0.73
N GLY A 520 13.80 -3.39 0.08
CA GLY A 520 14.81 -4.37 -0.31
C GLY A 520 15.32 -5.25 0.83
N GLU A 521 15.07 -4.91 2.10
CA GLU A 521 15.50 -5.71 3.26
C GLU A 521 14.88 -7.12 3.24
N ASN A 522 13.64 -7.22 2.78
CA ASN A 522 12.90 -8.47 2.64
C ASN A 522 13.55 -9.41 1.60
N LEU A 523 14.09 -8.87 0.51
CA LEU A 523 14.83 -9.63 -0.49
C LEU A 523 16.24 -9.97 0.03
N GLU A 524 16.88 -9.05 0.75
CA GLU A 524 18.25 -9.20 1.27
C GLU A 524 18.35 -10.34 2.27
N ILE A 525 17.44 -10.37 3.24
CA ILE A 525 17.37 -11.47 4.21
C ILE A 525 16.94 -12.77 3.53
N SER A 526 16.05 -12.75 2.52
CA SER A 526 15.64 -13.94 1.76
C SER A 526 16.82 -14.60 1.04
N PHE A 527 17.60 -13.80 0.30
CA PHE A 527 18.78 -14.26 -0.41
C PHE A 527 19.82 -14.80 0.57
N ARG A 528 20.08 -14.08 1.68
CA ARG A 528 20.98 -14.56 2.75
C ARG A 528 20.53 -15.89 3.34
N ILE A 529 19.26 -16.05 3.72
CA ILE A 529 18.73 -17.29 4.33
C ILE A 529 19.01 -18.49 3.42
N TRP A 530 18.59 -18.42 2.16
CA TRP A 530 18.77 -19.53 1.22
C TRP A 530 20.24 -19.76 0.84
N MET A 531 20.97 -18.72 0.47
CA MET A 531 22.35 -18.86 0.00
C MET A 531 23.31 -19.30 1.10
N CYS A 532 23.05 -18.95 2.36
CA CYS A 532 23.87 -19.34 3.52
C CYS A 532 23.36 -20.62 4.22
N GLY A 533 22.56 -21.43 3.54
CA GLY A 533 22.21 -22.79 3.98
C GLY A 533 21.19 -22.84 5.13
N GLY A 534 20.18 -21.98 5.10
CA GLY A 534 18.92 -22.13 5.83
C GLY A 534 17.73 -22.32 4.88
N GLN A 535 16.52 -22.18 5.40
CA GLN A 535 15.28 -22.39 4.66
C GLN A 535 14.28 -21.25 4.89
N LEU A 536 13.48 -20.92 3.87
CA LEU A 536 12.38 -19.96 3.98
C LEU A 536 11.06 -20.59 3.55
N LEU A 537 10.12 -20.74 4.48
CA LEU A 537 8.85 -21.44 4.28
C LEU A 537 7.65 -20.51 4.52
N ILE A 538 6.56 -20.70 3.77
CA ILE A 538 5.23 -20.18 4.12
C ILE A 538 4.42 -21.33 4.72
N ILE A 539 3.71 -21.07 5.82
CA ILE A 539 2.97 -22.08 6.58
C ILE A 539 1.45 -21.83 6.46
N PRO A 540 0.70 -22.57 5.62
CA PRO A 540 -0.71 -22.28 5.34
C PRO A 540 -1.67 -22.37 6.54
N CYS A 541 -1.27 -23.10 7.60
CA CYS A 541 -2.05 -23.19 8.84
C CYS A 541 -1.82 -22.00 9.80
N SER A 542 -0.82 -21.15 9.53
CA SER A 542 -0.65 -19.88 10.21
C SER A 542 -1.18 -18.76 9.32
N ARG A 543 -2.17 -18.00 9.81
CA ARG A 543 -2.76 -16.88 9.07
C ARG A 543 -2.77 -15.63 9.94
N VAL A 544 -2.40 -14.51 9.35
CA VAL A 544 -2.39 -13.19 10.01
C VAL A 544 -2.88 -12.17 9.01
N GLY A 545 -3.96 -11.45 9.35
CA GLY A 545 -4.49 -10.37 8.56
C GLY A 545 -3.60 -9.13 8.67
N HIS A 546 -3.50 -8.36 7.60
CA HIS A 546 -2.72 -7.12 7.52
C HIS A 546 -3.53 -6.03 6.80
N ILE A 547 -3.52 -4.78 7.30
CA ILE A 547 -4.23 -3.67 6.65
C ILE A 547 -3.49 -3.22 5.38
N PHE A 548 -3.98 -3.63 4.21
CA PHE A 548 -3.35 -3.30 2.93
C PHE A 548 -3.70 -1.88 2.46
N ARG A 549 -2.91 -0.91 2.93
CA ARG A 549 -3.01 0.51 2.57
C ARG A 549 -2.65 0.74 1.10
N LYS A 550 -3.47 1.51 0.39
CA LYS A 550 -3.31 1.80 -1.06
C LYS A 550 -2.18 2.78 -1.38
N ARG A 551 -1.72 3.53 -0.38
CA ARG A 551 -0.50 4.34 -0.40
C ARG A 551 0.24 4.18 0.92
N ARG A 552 1.51 4.59 0.94
CA ARG A 552 2.24 4.76 2.20
C ARG A 552 1.81 6.07 2.87
N PRO A 553 1.59 6.07 4.19
CA PRO A 553 1.30 7.30 4.92
C PRO A 553 2.55 8.17 5.10
N TYR A 554 3.74 7.58 5.24
CA TYR A 554 5.00 8.28 5.54
C TYR A 554 6.09 7.97 4.50
N GLY A 555 6.86 8.99 4.12
CA GLY A 555 8.04 8.88 3.27
C GLY A 555 9.33 8.70 4.07
N SER A 556 10.46 8.67 3.35
CA SER A 556 11.80 8.82 3.90
C SER A 556 12.06 10.28 4.36
N PRO A 557 12.91 10.51 5.36
CA PRO A 557 13.40 11.85 5.68
C PRO A 557 14.04 12.51 4.44
N GLY A 558 13.69 13.75 4.15
CA GLY A 558 14.19 14.48 2.98
C GLY A 558 13.76 13.91 1.61
N GLY A 559 12.81 12.97 1.55
CA GLY A 559 12.29 12.43 0.28
C GLY A 559 13.27 11.55 -0.50
N GLN A 560 14.32 11.05 0.14
CA GLN A 560 15.36 10.22 -0.50
C GLN A 560 14.79 8.88 -1.04
N ASP A 561 15.23 8.46 -2.22
CA ASP A 561 14.93 7.13 -2.80
C ASP A 561 15.73 6.03 -2.06
N THR A 562 15.25 5.64 -0.88
CA THR A 562 15.88 4.59 -0.05
C THR A 562 15.80 3.22 -0.72
N MET A 563 14.72 2.95 -1.48
CA MET A 563 14.54 1.67 -2.18
C MET A 563 15.72 1.38 -3.12
N ALA A 564 16.16 2.35 -3.93
CA ALA A 564 17.30 2.12 -4.81
C ALA A 564 18.64 2.01 -4.09
N HIS A 565 18.85 2.78 -3.01
CA HIS A 565 20.06 2.67 -2.17
C HIS A 565 20.17 1.28 -1.54
N ASN A 566 19.11 0.82 -0.88
CA ASN A 566 19.06 -0.51 -0.27
C ASN A 566 19.18 -1.61 -1.34
N SER A 567 18.51 -1.46 -2.48
CA SER A 567 18.59 -2.41 -3.60
C SER A 567 20.00 -2.49 -4.21
N LEU A 568 20.74 -1.38 -4.25
CA LEU A 568 22.16 -1.38 -4.65
C LEU A 568 23.03 -2.17 -3.67
N ARG A 569 22.86 -1.96 -2.35
CA ARG A 569 23.57 -2.72 -1.31
C ARG A 569 23.33 -4.22 -1.45
N LEU A 570 22.06 -4.62 -1.58
CA LEU A 570 21.65 -5.99 -1.87
C LEU A 570 22.30 -6.53 -3.16
N ALA A 571 22.25 -5.77 -4.26
CA ALA A 571 22.74 -6.23 -5.55
C ALA A 571 24.27 -6.41 -5.58
N HIS A 572 25.01 -5.54 -4.90
CA HIS A 572 26.46 -5.63 -4.79
C HIS A 572 26.93 -6.74 -3.84
N VAL A 573 26.17 -7.08 -2.80
CA VAL A 573 26.55 -8.16 -1.85
C VAL A 573 26.10 -9.55 -2.32
N TRP A 574 24.90 -9.69 -2.88
CA TRP A 574 24.25 -11.00 -3.06
C TRP A 574 24.04 -11.46 -4.50
N MET A 575 23.97 -10.57 -5.50
CA MET A 575 23.53 -10.96 -6.85
C MET A 575 24.64 -11.38 -7.83
N ASP A 576 25.91 -11.36 -7.42
CA ASP A 576 27.06 -11.74 -8.25
C ASP A 576 27.07 -11.04 -9.63
N GLU A 577 27.06 -11.79 -10.74
CA GLU A 577 26.95 -11.25 -12.11
C GLU A 577 25.53 -10.80 -12.49
N TYR A 578 24.49 -11.27 -11.78
CA TYR A 578 23.08 -11.03 -12.13
C TYR A 578 22.58 -9.63 -11.77
N LYS A 579 23.34 -8.85 -10.98
CA LYS A 579 23.07 -7.41 -10.78
C LYS A 579 23.04 -6.62 -12.09
N GLU A 580 23.71 -7.12 -13.13
CA GLU A 580 23.64 -6.53 -14.48
C GLU A 580 22.22 -6.53 -15.06
N GLN A 581 21.34 -7.45 -14.64
CA GLN A 581 19.91 -7.43 -15.01
C GLN A 581 19.16 -6.26 -14.35
N TYR A 582 19.50 -5.91 -13.11
CA TYR A 582 18.96 -4.72 -12.43
C TYR A 582 19.46 -3.44 -13.10
N PHE A 583 20.76 -3.38 -13.41
CA PHE A 583 21.35 -2.24 -14.12
C PHE A 583 20.95 -2.12 -15.59
N ALA A 584 20.44 -3.18 -16.22
CA ALA A 584 19.83 -3.09 -17.55
C ALA A 584 18.45 -2.39 -17.52
N LEU A 585 17.72 -2.53 -16.40
CA LEU A 585 16.44 -1.84 -16.17
C LEU A 585 16.61 -0.44 -15.57
N ARG A 586 17.68 -0.21 -14.79
CA ARG A 586 18.00 1.07 -14.15
C ARG A 586 19.49 1.45 -14.37
N PRO A 587 19.89 1.86 -15.59
CA PRO A 587 21.28 2.20 -15.90
C PRO A 587 21.84 3.37 -15.08
N GLU A 588 20.98 4.28 -14.63
CA GLU A 588 21.34 5.46 -13.84
C GLU A 588 21.89 5.12 -12.46
N LEU A 589 21.65 3.90 -11.97
CA LEU A 589 22.12 3.45 -10.66
C LEU A 589 23.57 2.94 -10.67
N ARG A 590 24.18 2.68 -11.84
CA ARG A 590 25.57 2.16 -11.92
C ARG A 590 26.62 3.06 -11.27
N THR A 591 26.38 4.37 -11.25
CA THR A 591 27.28 5.39 -10.68
C THR A 591 26.80 5.93 -9.34
N ARG A 592 25.67 5.46 -8.82
CA ARG A 592 25.09 5.93 -7.55
C ARG A 592 25.77 5.22 -6.37
N GLY A 593 26.24 6.00 -5.40
CA GLY A 593 26.82 5.48 -4.17
C GLY A 593 25.81 4.71 -3.32
N TYR A 594 26.27 3.66 -2.65
CA TYR A 594 25.48 2.76 -1.80
C TYR A 594 26.10 2.54 -0.39
N GLY A 595 27.11 3.34 -0.02
CA GLY A 595 27.83 3.23 1.25
C GLY A 595 28.74 1.99 1.35
N ASP A 596 29.37 1.78 2.50
CA ASP A 596 30.24 0.61 2.73
C ASP A 596 29.42 -0.67 2.93
N ILE A 597 29.88 -1.75 2.30
CA ILE A 597 29.30 -3.11 2.36
C ILE A 597 30.34 -4.15 2.82
N SER A 598 31.52 -3.74 3.25
CA SER A 598 32.65 -4.62 3.60
C SER A 598 32.29 -5.65 4.67
N GLU A 599 31.53 -5.25 5.70
CA GLU A 599 31.07 -6.15 6.76
C GLU A 599 30.02 -7.16 6.26
N ARG A 600 29.10 -6.75 5.37
CA ARG A 600 28.13 -7.65 4.72
C ARG A 600 28.82 -8.69 3.82
N LEU A 601 29.84 -8.27 3.06
CA LEU A 601 30.69 -9.16 2.28
C LEU A 601 31.48 -10.14 3.18
N ALA A 602 31.96 -9.66 4.34
CA ALA A 602 32.62 -10.50 5.34
C ALA A 602 31.66 -11.54 5.94
N VAL A 603 30.40 -11.19 6.20
CA VAL A 603 29.35 -12.14 6.62
C VAL A 603 29.12 -13.21 5.55
N ARG A 604 28.95 -12.82 4.27
CA ARG A 604 28.76 -13.77 3.16
C ARG A 604 29.94 -14.74 3.01
N LYS A 605 31.17 -14.25 3.18
CA LYS A 605 32.39 -15.07 3.17
C LYS A 605 32.50 -15.99 4.40
N ARG A 606 32.23 -15.48 5.60
CA ARG A 606 32.28 -16.21 6.88
C ARG A 606 31.31 -17.39 6.91
N LEU A 607 30.11 -17.19 6.37
CA LEU A 607 29.05 -18.21 6.32
C LEU A 607 29.17 -19.15 5.09
N GLN A 608 30.21 -18.99 4.25
CA GLN A 608 30.48 -19.81 3.06
C GLN A 608 29.29 -19.92 2.09
N CYS A 609 28.53 -18.83 1.94
CA CYS A 609 27.27 -18.85 1.20
C CYS A 609 27.47 -19.11 -0.30
N HIS A 610 26.50 -19.78 -0.91
CA HIS A 610 26.45 -20.11 -2.33
C HIS A 610 26.42 -18.86 -3.24
N SER A 611 26.54 -19.08 -4.55
CA SER A 611 26.38 -18.04 -5.58
C SER A 611 24.91 -17.74 -5.86
N PHE A 612 24.62 -16.56 -6.42
CA PHE A 612 23.27 -16.20 -6.86
C PHE A 612 22.77 -17.12 -7.96
N ARG A 613 23.68 -17.60 -8.81
CA ARG A 613 23.41 -18.66 -9.78
C ARG A 613 22.84 -19.91 -9.12
N TRP A 614 23.48 -20.41 -8.06
CA TRP A 614 22.96 -21.58 -7.32
C TRP A 614 21.56 -21.31 -6.75
N TYR A 615 21.30 -20.09 -6.24
CA TYR A 615 19.98 -19.70 -5.75
C TYR A 615 18.92 -19.76 -6.88
N LEU A 616 19.22 -19.23 -8.07
CA LEU A 616 18.32 -19.35 -9.22
C LEU A 616 18.14 -20.82 -9.62
N ASP A 617 19.23 -21.57 -9.79
CA ASP A 617 19.21 -22.97 -10.25
C ASP A 617 18.50 -23.94 -9.26
N ASN A 618 18.44 -23.64 -7.94
CA ASN A 618 17.97 -24.58 -6.90
C ASN A 618 16.77 -24.09 -6.05
N ILE A 619 16.51 -22.78 -6.03
CA ILE A 619 15.46 -22.16 -5.19
C ILE A 619 14.37 -21.51 -6.05
N TYR A 620 14.74 -20.88 -7.17
CA TYR A 620 13.80 -20.11 -8.01
C TYR A 620 14.04 -20.31 -9.52
N PRO A 621 14.02 -21.56 -10.03
CA PRO A 621 14.34 -21.87 -11.42
C PRO A 621 13.30 -21.34 -12.43
N GLU A 622 12.13 -20.89 -11.97
CA GLU A 622 11.11 -20.24 -12.79
C GLU A 622 11.42 -18.77 -13.10
N MET A 623 12.45 -18.20 -12.47
CA MET A 623 12.87 -16.81 -12.67
C MET A 623 13.62 -16.64 -14.00
N GLN A 624 12.88 -16.24 -15.04
CA GLN A 624 13.42 -16.01 -16.37
C GLN A 624 14.51 -14.91 -16.36
N VAL A 625 15.78 -15.30 -16.51
CA VAL A 625 16.88 -14.39 -16.81
C VAL A 625 16.68 -13.83 -18.22
N ALA A 626 16.67 -12.50 -18.38
CA ALA A 626 16.44 -11.92 -19.70
C ALA A 626 17.68 -12.10 -20.59
N ALA A 627 17.55 -12.92 -21.64
CA ALA A 627 18.45 -12.89 -22.78
C ALA A 627 18.24 -11.58 -23.57
N PRO A 628 19.30 -10.93 -24.09
CA PRO A 628 19.27 -9.52 -24.52
C PRO A 628 18.36 -9.18 -25.72
N HIS A 629 17.63 -10.14 -26.30
CA HIS A 629 16.69 -9.93 -27.41
C HIS A 629 15.27 -10.45 -27.14
N ASN A 630 14.98 -11.06 -25.99
CA ASN A 630 13.61 -11.46 -25.66
C ASN A 630 12.85 -10.29 -25.03
N LYS A 631 11.79 -9.83 -25.71
CA LYS A 631 10.80 -8.93 -25.10
C LYS A 631 10.23 -9.61 -23.84
N PRO A 632 10.00 -8.88 -22.73
CA PRO A 632 9.41 -9.47 -21.54
C PRO A 632 8.02 -10.03 -21.89
N GLN A 633 7.82 -11.33 -21.69
CA GLN A 633 6.49 -11.92 -21.73
C GLN A 633 5.68 -11.26 -20.61
N GLN A 634 4.53 -10.67 -20.95
CA GLN A 634 3.58 -10.27 -19.91
C GLN A 634 3.16 -11.52 -19.13
N PRO A 635 3.03 -11.44 -17.79
CA PRO A 635 2.59 -12.57 -17.00
C PRO A 635 1.23 -13.06 -17.50
N VAL A 636 1.20 -14.29 -17.99
CA VAL A 636 -0.07 -14.95 -18.35
C VAL A 636 -0.79 -15.28 -17.06
N PHE A 637 -1.58 -14.32 -16.57
CA PHE A 637 -2.55 -14.54 -15.50
C PHE A 637 -3.56 -15.57 -15.99
N VAL A 638 -3.30 -16.84 -15.68
CA VAL A 638 -4.27 -17.93 -15.82
C VAL A 638 -5.31 -17.76 -14.72
N ASN A 639 -6.19 -16.77 -14.92
CA ASN A 639 -7.42 -16.60 -14.15
C ASN A 639 -8.29 -17.84 -14.44
N LYS A 640 -8.11 -18.90 -13.64
CA LYS A 640 -8.89 -20.13 -13.68
C LYS A 640 -10.35 -19.79 -13.33
N GLY A 641 -11.12 -19.41 -14.34
CA GLY A 641 -12.56 -19.15 -14.23
C GLY A 641 -12.91 -18.23 -13.07
N LEU A 642 -12.55 -16.94 -13.15
CA LEU A 642 -13.29 -15.92 -12.42
C LEU A 642 -14.76 -16.05 -12.86
N ARG A 643 -15.56 -16.68 -11.99
CA ARG A 643 -17.00 -16.79 -12.14
C ARG A 643 -17.52 -15.36 -12.19
N ARG A 644 -18.14 -14.96 -13.29
CA ARG A 644 -18.74 -13.62 -13.38
C ARG A 644 -19.74 -13.48 -12.22
N PRO A 645 -19.69 -12.40 -11.43
CA PRO A 645 -20.63 -12.17 -10.35
C PRO A 645 -22.06 -12.33 -10.83
N LYS A 646 -22.87 -13.03 -10.05
CA LYS A 646 -24.29 -13.16 -10.33
C LYS A 646 -24.96 -11.80 -10.14
N VAL A 647 -25.48 -11.24 -11.24
CA VAL A 647 -26.41 -10.11 -11.18
C VAL A 647 -27.60 -10.49 -10.30
N LEU A 648 -27.81 -9.73 -9.23
CA LEU A 648 -28.92 -9.87 -8.29
C LEU A 648 -30.14 -9.09 -8.77
N GLN A 649 -29.92 -7.90 -9.33
CA GLN A 649 -30.97 -7.02 -9.84
C GLN A 649 -30.47 -6.25 -11.07
N ARG A 650 -31.40 -5.90 -11.97
CA ARG A 650 -31.17 -5.04 -13.13
C ARG A 650 -32.34 -4.07 -13.27
N GLY A 651 -32.11 -2.92 -13.89
CA GLY A 651 -33.13 -1.92 -14.17
C GLY A 651 -32.53 -0.52 -14.24
N ARG A 652 -33.38 0.50 -14.18
CA ARG A 652 -32.96 1.90 -14.14
C ARG A 652 -32.85 2.37 -12.68
N LEU A 653 -31.81 3.15 -12.38
CA LEU A 653 -31.56 3.65 -11.03
C LEU A 653 -32.22 5.03 -10.85
N ARG A 654 -33.48 5.01 -10.43
CA ARG A 654 -34.41 6.16 -10.40
C ARG A 654 -34.39 6.84 -9.03
N ASN A 655 -34.20 8.16 -9.02
CA ASN A 655 -34.40 8.97 -7.82
C ASN A 655 -35.89 9.27 -7.62
N LEU A 656 -36.42 9.01 -6.41
CA LEU A 656 -37.84 9.10 -6.12
C LEU A 656 -38.36 10.54 -5.98
N GLN A 657 -37.50 11.51 -5.64
CA GLN A 657 -37.92 12.92 -5.51
C GLN A 657 -38.05 13.61 -6.87
N VAL A 658 -36.99 13.53 -7.70
CA VAL A 658 -36.95 14.26 -8.98
C VAL A 658 -37.52 13.49 -10.16
N ASN A 659 -37.86 12.20 -9.98
CA ASN A 659 -38.34 11.31 -11.03
C ASN A 659 -37.37 11.23 -12.24
N LYS A 660 -36.06 11.23 -11.96
CA LYS A 660 -34.96 11.17 -12.94
C LYS A 660 -34.06 9.97 -12.63
N CYS A 661 -33.43 9.42 -13.66
CA CYS A 661 -32.60 8.23 -13.59
C CYS A 661 -31.11 8.59 -13.67
N LEU A 662 -30.26 7.88 -12.92
CA LEU A 662 -28.81 8.08 -12.91
C LEU A 662 -28.19 7.57 -14.22
N VAL A 663 -27.34 8.38 -14.85
CA VAL A 663 -26.73 8.11 -16.16
C VAL A 663 -25.32 8.72 -16.26
N ALA A 664 -24.56 8.35 -17.29
CA ALA A 664 -23.29 8.98 -17.61
C ALA A 664 -23.45 10.45 -18.08
N GLN A 665 -22.53 11.33 -17.64
CA GLN A 665 -22.32 12.64 -18.24
C GLN A 665 -21.43 12.52 -19.49
N GLY A 666 -22.01 12.00 -20.57
CA GLY A 666 -21.30 11.62 -21.79
C GLY A 666 -21.57 10.15 -22.10
N ARG A 667 -20.58 9.43 -22.62
CA ARG A 667 -20.72 8.01 -22.98
C ARG A 667 -20.49 7.10 -21.76
N PRO A 668 -21.32 6.07 -21.51
CA PRO A 668 -21.10 5.08 -20.45
C PRO A 668 -19.76 4.34 -20.53
N SER A 669 -19.10 4.31 -21.69
CA SER A 669 -17.77 3.73 -21.88
C SER A 669 -16.61 4.64 -21.44
N GLN A 670 -16.87 5.87 -20.98
CA GLN A 670 -15.84 6.87 -20.67
C GLN A 670 -15.30 6.69 -19.25
N LYS A 671 -14.12 6.08 -19.13
CA LYS A 671 -13.40 5.99 -17.84
C LYS A 671 -13.15 7.39 -17.27
N GLY A 672 -13.54 7.61 -16.02
CA GLY A 672 -13.49 8.90 -15.33
C GLY A 672 -14.65 9.84 -15.65
N GLY A 673 -15.64 9.41 -16.45
CA GLY A 673 -16.86 10.16 -16.67
C GLY A 673 -17.69 10.27 -15.39
N VAL A 674 -18.16 11.48 -15.07
CA VAL A 674 -19.04 11.76 -13.92
C VAL A 674 -20.46 11.26 -14.22
N VAL A 675 -21.26 10.95 -13.20
CA VAL A 675 -22.69 10.63 -13.36
C VAL A 675 -23.60 11.80 -12.99
N VAL A 676 -24.77 11.87 -13.63
CA VAL A 676 -25.81 12.90 -13.47
C VAL A 676 -27.19 12.26 -13.58
N VAL A 677 -28.28 12.99 -13.29
CA VAL A 677 -29.65 12.50 -13.49
C VAL A 677 -30.34 13.12 -14.71
N LYS A 678 -30.88 12.26 -15.59
CA LYS A 678 -31.71 12.64 -16.78
C LYS A 678 -33.13 12.10 -16.64
N ALA A 679 -34.05 12.50 -17.52
CA ALA A 679 -35.37 11.89 -17.61
C ALA A 679 -35.23 10.36 -17.86
N CYS A 680 -36.03 9.57 -17.14
CA CYS A 680 -36.02 8.11 -17.27
C CYS A 680 -36.67 7.70 -18.60
N ASP A 681 -35.95 6.95 -19.43
CA ASP A 681 -36.48 6.31 -20.65
C ASP A 681 -36.39 4.78 -20.50
N LEU A 682 -37.39 4.06 -21.01
CA LEU A 682 -37.45 2.59 -21.04
C LEU A 682 -36.56 2.00 -22.16
N ASN A 683 -36.27 2.78 -23.19
CA ASN A 683 -35.59 2.33 -24.41
C ASN A 683 -34.10 2.73 -24.47
N ASP A 684 -33.62 3.48 -23.49
CA ASP A 684 -32.25 4.02 -23.44
C ASP A 684 -31.31 3.06 -22.67
N PRO A 685 -30.43 2.31 -23.36
CA PRO A 685 -29.49 1.39 -22.71
C PRO A 685 -28.38 2.13 -21.94
N GLU A 686 -28.22 3.45 -22.09
CA GLU A 686 -27.30 4.24 -21.27
C GLU A 686 -27.83 4.53 -19.85
N GLN A 687 -29.03 4.01 -19.51
CA GLN A 687 -29.64 4.07 -18.16
C GLN A 687 -29.77 2.70 -17.48
N ASP A 688 -29.37 1.62 -18.15
CA ASP A 688 -29.46 0.24 -17.64
C ASP A 688 -28.33 -0.04 -16.63
N TRP A 689 -28.70 -0.24 -15.37
CA TRP A 689 -27.80 -0.61 -14.28
C TRP A 689 -27.99 -2.07 -13.89
N ALA A 690 -26.89 -2.82 -13.80
CA ALA A 690 -26.85 -4.12 -13.12
C ALA A 690 -26.23 -3.97 -11.74
N TYR A 691 -26.80 -4.69 -10.76
CA TYR A 691 -26.30 -4.81 -9.38
C TYR A 691 -26.05 -6.29 -9.07
N ASP A 692 -24.90 -6.64 -8.51
CA ASP A 692 -24.42 -8.02 -8.40
C ASP A 692 -24.10 -8.50 -6.97
N GLU A 693 -23.66 -9.75 -6.86
CA GLU A 693 -23.32 -10.41 -5.59
C GLU A 693 -21.98 -9.94 -4.98
N GLU A 694 -21.21 -9.11 -5.67
CA GLU A 694 -20.03 -8.39 -5.13
C GLU A 694 -20.40 -6.95 -4.70
N HIS A 695 -21.67 -6.57 -4.88
CA HIS A 695 -22.26 -5.26 -4.61
C HIS A 695 -21.73 -4.12 -5.51
N GLU A 696 -21.22 -4.44 -6.71
CA GLU A 696 -20.86 -3.43 -7.71
C GLU A 696 -22.10 -2.94 -8.49
N LEU A 697 -22.07 -1.69 -8.97
CA LEU A 697 -23.11 -1.08 -9.81
C LEU A 697 -22.56 -0.83 -11.21
N ILE A 698 -22.99 -1.62 -12.19
CA ILE A 698 -22.44 -1.66 -13.55
C ILE A 698 -23.39 -0.95 -14.52
N LEU A 699 -22.96 0.16 -15.13
CA LEU A 699 -23.74 0.88 -16.15
C LEU A 699 -23.53 0.25 -17.54
N ALA A 700 -24.64 -0.04 -18.24
CA ALA A 700 -24.69 -0.61 -19.59
C ALA A 700 -23.86 -1.90 -19.79
N GLY A 701 -23.49 -2.58 -18.70
CA GLY A 701 -22.55 -3.71 -18.72
C GLY A 701 -21.09 -3.34 -19.02
N LEU A 702 -20.69 -2.07 -18.89
CA LEU A 702 -19.40 -1.54 -19.34
C LEU A 702 -18.47 -1.08 -18.21
N LEU A 703 -18.93 -0.18 -17.33
CA LEU A 703 -18.13 0.45 -16.28
C LEU A 703 -18.91 0.48 -14.96
N CYS A 704 -18.18 0.43 -13.85
CA CYS A 704 -18.73 0.45 -12.50
C CYS A 704 -18.76 1.86 -11.91
N LEU A 705 -19.78 2.15 -11.11
CA LEU A 705 -19.87 3.37 -10.31
C LEU A 705 -18.83 3.32 -9.17
N ASP A 706 -18.00 4.34 -9.11
CA ASP A 706 -16.77 4.39 -8.30
C ASP A 706 -16.64 5.75 -7.61
N MET A 707 -16.13 5.74 -6.38
CA MET A 707 -15.82 6.95 -5.62
C MET A 707 -14.33 7.24 -5.49
N SER A 708 -14.00 8.53 -5.30
CA SER A 708 -12.65 8.93 -4.92
C SER A 708 -12.40 8.65 -3.44
N GLU A 709 -11.52 7.69 -3.17
CA GLU A 709 -11.14 7.30 -1.81
C GLU A 709 -10.41 8.43 -1.06
N ILE A 710 -9.64 9.22 -1.82
CA ILE A 710 -8.73 10.28 -1.34
C ILE A 710 -9.51 11.52 -0.86
N ARG A 711 -10.70 11.77 -1.42
CA ARG A 711 -11.53 12.95 -1.17
C ARG A 711 -13.01 12.58 -1.17
N SER A 712 -13.63 12.70 0.00
CA SER A 712 -15.09 12.59 0.19
C SER A 712 -15.91 13.52 -0.72
N SER A 713 -15.33 14.65 -1.13
CA SER A 713 -15.95 15.69 -1.95
C SER A 713 -15.76 15.57 -3.47
N ASP A 714 -14.97 14.60 -3.96
CA ASP A 714 -14.90 14.34 -5.41
C ASP A 714 -16.21 13.68 -5.89
N PRO A 715 -16.74 14.00 -7.09
CA PRO A 715 -18.03 13.48 -7.54
C PRO A 715 -17.98 11.98 -7.93
N PRO A 716 -19.11 11.25 -7.84
CA PRO A 716 -19.22 9.87 -8.31
C PRO A 716 -18.92 9.74 -9.81
N ARG A 717 -18.19 8.69 -10.18
CA ARG A 717 -17.62 8.52 -11.53
C ARG A 717 -17.70 7.07 -12.02
N LEU A 718 -17.50 6.87 -13.32
CA LEU A 718 -17.46 5.55 -13.96
C LEU A 718 -16.02 5.07 -14.15
N MET A 719 -15.69 3.90 -13.60
CA MET A 719 -14.36 3.29 -13.67
C MET A 719 -14.44 1.83 -14.10
N LYS A 720 -13.29 1.19 -14.34
CA LYS A 720 -13.29 -0.26 -14.60
C LYS A 720 -13.68 -0.99 -13.32
N CYS A 721 -14.70 -1.85 -13.42
CA CYS A 721 -15.06 -2.86 -12.43
C CYS A 721 -13.84 -3.67 -12.00
N HIS A 722 -13.69 -3.98 -10.71
CA HIS A 722 -12.51 -4.70 -10.22
C HIS A 722 -12.77 -5.75 -9.14
N GLY A 723 -13.99 -5.91 -8.63
CA GLY A 723 -14.36 -7.02 -7.73
C GLY A 723 -13.61 -7.02 -6.40
N SER A 724 -13.17 -5.85 -5.94
CA SER A 724 -12.34 -5.70 -4.72
C SER A 724 -13.09 -5.04 -3.56
N GLY A 725 -14.36 -4.73 -3.76
CA GLY A 725 -15.16 -3.90 -2.87
C GLY A 725 -14.60 -2.47 -2.74
N GLY A 726 -14.83 -1.83 -1.58
CA GLY A 726 -14.27 -0.50 -1.31
C GLY A 726 -14.92 0.60 -2.17
N SER A 727 -14.17 1.25 -3.07
CA SER A 727 -14.64 2.39 -3.88
C SER A 727 -15.84 2.08 -4.79
N GLN A 728 -16.06 0.80 -5.10
CA GLN A 728 -17.10 0.30 -6.01
C GLN A 728 -18.19 -0.52 -5.29
N GLN A 729 -18.12 -0.65 -3.96
CA GLN A 729 -19.08 -1.42 -3.17
C GLN A 729 -20.25 -0.55 -2.68
N TRP A 730 -21.44 -0.79 -3.22
CA TRP A 730 -22.65 -0.01 -2.91
C TRP A 730 -23.70 -0.87 -2.20
N THR A 731 -24.18 -0.42 -1.05
CA THR A 731 -25.27 -1.09 -0.32
C THR A 731 -26.58 -0.40 -0.62
N LEU A 732 -27.45 -1.06 -1.39
CA LEU A 732 -28.86 -0.65 -1.53
C LEU A 732 -29.64 -1.14 -0.30
N GLY A 733 -29.80 -0.26 0.70
CA GLY A 733 -30.45 -0.62 1.96
C GLY A 733 -31.97 -0.69 1.85
N LYS A 734 -32.63 -1.38 2.81
CA LYS A 734 -34.11 -1.46 2.94
C LYS A 734 -34.83 -0.10 2.97
N SER A 735 -34.10 0.98 3.24
CA SER A 735 -34.58 2.36 3.30
C SER A 735 -34.44 3.10 1.96
N ASN A 736 -34.30 2.39 0.82
CA ASN A 736 -34.03 2.94 -0.51
C ASN A 736 -32.85 3.94 -0.56
N ARG A 737 -31.88 3.83 0.37
CA ARG A 737 -30.65 4.63 0.37
C ARG A 737 -29.56 3.89 -0.39
N LEU A 738 -28.84 4.60 -1.24
CA LEU A 738 -27.67 4.10 -1.95
C LEU A 738 -26.40 4.49 -1.16
N TYR A 739 -25.94 3.59 -0.29
CA TYR A 739 -24.81 3.82 0.61
C TYR A 739 -23.48 3.36 -0.01
N GLN A 740 -22.42 4.14 0.17
CA GLN A 740 -21.06 3.85 -0.34
C GLN A 740 -20.11 3.59 0.82
N VAL A 741 -19.68 2.33 0.98
CA VAL A 741 -18.95 1.85 2.17
C VAL A 741 -17.61 2.53 2.41
N SER A 742 -16.89 2.92 1.35
CA SER A 742 -15.55 3.53 1.45
C SER A 742 -15.60 5.00 1.84
N VAL A 743 -16.65 5.71 1.41
CA VAL A 743 -16.87 7.14 1.71
C VAL A 743 -17.68 7.32 3.00
N GLY A 744 -18.50 6.33 3.37
CA GLY A 744 -19.36 6.40 4.56
C GLY A 744 -20.62 7.25 4.36
N GLN A 745 -20.95 7.59 3.12
CA GLN A 745 -22.01 8.53 2.75
C GLN A 745 -23.02 7.90 1.80
N CYS A 746 -24.13 8.61 1.57
CA CYS A 746 -25.23 8.20 0.70
C CYS A 746 -25.27 9.10 -0.55
N LEU A 747 -25.63 8.53 -1.70
CA LEU A 747 -25.77 9.29 -2.95
C LEU A 747 -26.99 10.23 -2.87
N ALA A 748 -26.78 11.52 -3.13
CA ALA A 748 -27.82 12.55 -3.07
C ALA A 748 -27.89 13.37 -4.37
N VAL A 749 -29.09 13.78 -4.77
CA VAL A 749 -29.28 14.82 -5.80
C VAL A 749 -29.08 16.20 -5.14
N MET A 750 -28.00 16.91 -5.48
CA MET A 750 -27.63 18.17 -4.81
C MET A 750 -28.42 19.38 -5.31
N ASP A 751 -28.84 19.36 -6.57
CA ASP A 751 -29.67 20.39 -7.17
C ASP A 751 -30.82 19.75 -7.96
N PRO A 752 -32.01 19.59 -7.34
CA PRO A 752 -33.15 18.95 -7.98
C PRO A 752 -33.84 19.85 -9.03
N LEU A 753 -33.61 21.16 -8.97
CA LEU A 753 -34.30 22.16 -9.80
C LEU A 753 -33.50 22.52 -11.07
N SER A 754 -32.17 22.42 -11.03
CA SER A 754 -31.31 22.64 -12.20
C SER A 754 -31.52 21.57 -13.27
N HIS A 755 -31.56 22.03 -14.53
CA HIS A 755 -31.58 21.18 -15.72
C HIS A 755 -30.37 20.23 -15.81
N LYS A 756 -29.27 20.50 -15.09
CA LYS A 756 -28.04 19.68 -15.14
C LYS A 756 -28.01 18.51 -14.15
N GLY A 757 -28.91 18.47 -13.17
CA GLY A 757 -29.17 17.28 -12.33
C GLY A 757 -27.91 16.63 -11.71
N TYR A 758 -27.12 17.39 -10.96
CA TYR A 758 -25.90 16.88 -10.34
C TYR A 758 -26.17 16.02 -9.11
N VAL A 759 -25.39 14.94 -8.96
CA VAL A 759 -25.34 14.11 -7.75
C VAL A 759 -24.00 14.27 -7.04
N ALA A 760 -24.01 14.10 -5.73
CA ALA A 760 -22.80 14.01 -4.90
C ALA A 760 -23.04 13.04 -3.73
N MET A 761 -22.01 12.84 -2.91
CA MET A 761 -22.13 12.10 -1.67
C MET A 761 -22.48 13.04 -0.51
N ALA A 762 -23.39 12.60 0.38
CA ALA A 762 -23.85 13.36 1.54
C ALA A 762 -24.01 12.48 2.78
N ILE A 763 -24.05 13.08 3.97
CA ILE A 763 -24.33 12.40 5.24
C ILE A 763 -25.69 11.68 5.14
N CYS A 764 -25.76 10.43 5.59
CA CYS A 764 -26.89 9.51 5.33
C CYS A 764 -28.16 9.81 6.15
N ASP A 765 -28.80 10.97 5.92
CA ASP A 765 -30.00 11.42 6.62
C ASP A 765 -31.31 10.72 6.18
N GLY A 766 -31.32 10.09 4.99
CA GLY A 766 -32.53 9.48 4.42
C GLY A 766 -33.55 10.47 3.86
N SER A 767 -33.16 11.73 3.67
CA SER A 767 -33.95 12.75 3.00
C SER A 767 -34.35 12.34 1.57
N GLN A 768 -35.39 12.99 1.03
CA GLN A 768 -35.94 12.69 -0.30
C GLN A 768 -34.88 12.70 -1.44
N PRO A 769 -33.86 13.60 -1.47
CA PRO A 769 -32.78 13.52 -2.44
C PRO A 769 -31.94 12.23 -2.41
N GLN A 770 -31.96 11.48 -1.31
CA GLN A 770 -31.21 10.22 -1.11
C GLN A 770 -32.03 8.95 -1.41
N GLN A 771 -33.28 9.10 -1.85
CA GLN A 771 -34.20 7.99 -2.10
C GLN A 771 -34.06 7.48 -3.54
N TRP A 772 -33.48 6.29 -3.70
CA TRP A 772 -33.20 5.63 -4.98
C TRP A 772 -33.87 4.26 -5.07
N GLN A 773 -34.50 3.99 -6.20
CA GLN A 773 -35.05 2.70 -6.55
C GLN A 773 -34.31 2.17 -7.79
N LEU A 774 -33.72 0.98 -7.68
CA LEU A 774 -33.34 0.18 -8.84
C LEU A 774 -34.54 -0.67 -9.26
N GLY A 775 -34.92 -0.63 -10.53
CA GLY A 775 -36.07 -1.37 -11.05
C GLY A 775 -36.59 -0.78 -12.36
N ASP A 776 -37.85 -1.06 -12.69
CA ASP A 776 -38.51 -0.56 -13.91
C ASP A 776 -39.64 0.45 -13.66
#